data_AF-U5DPG4-F1
#
_entry.id   AF-U5DPG4-F1
#
_cell.length_a   1.000
_cell.length_b   1.000
_cell.length_c   1.000
_cell.angle_alpha   90.00
_cell.angle_beta   90.00
_cell.angle_gamma   90.00
#
_symmetry.space_group_name_H-M   'P 1'
#
loop_
_entity.id
_entity.type
_entity.pdbx_description
1 polymer ?
#
loop_
_entity_poly.entity_id
_entity_poly.type
_entity_poly.pdbx_seq_one_letter_code
_entity_poly.pdbx_strand_id
1 'polypeptide(L)'
;MTNSPIRFLMCAPQHYDVDYVINPWMAGNIHKSSRDRAAEQWDRLFHIIDARAQVDLVAPQPGWPDMVFTANAGLVLGDRVVLSRFYHPERQGEEPHFRQWFKDNGFEVFELPQNLPFEGAGDALLDREGRWLWSGYGFRSELDSHAYIAKWLDIEVLSLRLIDERFYHLDTCFCPLSGGYLIYYPAAFDAYSNHLIEMRVPAEKRIAVEQADAGNFACNAVNIEQTIILNRASDNLKMHLTAAGFEVVETPLTEFLKAGGASKCLTLRVTEPVRTELHANEPLASRTVHLEGHLLDAGIMNRALDTIVEEGGSFQILNFQLGTQRQSLSAADVHVSAPSPSILETIVSQLIELGAVNLPTEARDAQLAPVMQAGVAPNDFYVTTIYPTEVCIDGTWVPVTHQRMDGAIALLQTPQGWTARCKLLRDLEVGESVVVGVEGIRSRRKSSTRDRQINNEHEFAFMGAGVSSERRVEIVVEQIAWEMRRIRDRGGKVVVTAGPVVIHTGGSHHLARLIREGYVNVLLGGNAIAVHDIEQALMGTSLGVDMQRGTPARGGHRHHLQAINLIRRCGDIANAVEQGVLTRGVMYECVRNNVPFCLAGSIRDDGPLPDTLMDLVKAQQEYARLLEGADMILMLSTMLHSIGVGNMTPAGVKLVCVDINPAVVTKLSDRGSVESVGVVTDVGLFLSFMVDQLEKLSLSVSV
;
A
#
# COMPACT_ATOMS: atom_id res chain seq x y z
N MET A 1 -3.10 19.51 38.68
CA MET A 1 -1.92 19.45 37.79
C MET A 1 -1.35 20.86 37.76
N THR A 2 -0.15 21.06 38.30
CA THR A 2 0.56 22.35 38.23
C THR A 2 0.82 22.66 36.77
N ASN A 3 0.22 23.75 36.26
CA ASN A 3 0.30 24.17 34.86
C ASN A 3 1.69 24.76 34.60
N SER A 4 2.71 23.90 34.49
CA SER A 4 4.04 24.33 34.09
C SER A 4 3.97 24.91 32.67
N PRO A 5 4.61 26.06 32.41
CA PRO A 5 4.59 26.67 31.08
C PRO A 5 5.18 25.72 30.04
N ILE A 6 4.65 25.78 28.82
CA ILE A 6 5.19 25.01 27.69
C ILE A 6 6.61 25.49 27.39
N ARG A 7 7.56 24.56 27.28
CA ARG A 7 8.96 24.81 26.95
C ARG A 7 9.37 24.11 25.65
N PHE A 8 10.10 24.83 24.80
CA PHE A 8 10.73 24.29 23.60
C PHE A 8 12.25 24.44 23.68
N LEU A 9 12.98 23.45 23.20
CA LEU A 9 14.40 23.55 22.88
C LEU A 9 14.55 23.94 21.41
N MET A 10 15.44 24.90 21.12
CA MET A 10 15.85 25.30 19.77
C MET A 10 17.37 25.47 19.70
N CYS A 11 17.94 25.58 18.50
CA CYS A 11 19.36 25.86 18.28
C CYS A 11 19.52 26.92 17.19
N ALA A 12 20.30 27.96 17.46
CA ALA A 12 20.50 29.07 16.54
C ALA A 12 21.32 28.65 15.31
N PRO A 13 21.04 29.20 14.10
CA PRO A 13 21.67 28.78 12.85
C PRO A 13 23.05 29.37 12.60
N GLN A 14 23.86 29.59 13.66
CA GLN A 14 25.17 30.26 13.56
C GLN A 14 26.16 29.50 12.65
N HIS A 15 26.04 28.17 12.62
CA HIS A 15 26.88 27.28 11.80
C HIS A 15 26.07 26.51 10.75
N TYR A 16 24.84 26.96 10.47
CA TYR A 16 23.97 26.30 9.50
C TYR A 16 24.47 26.46 8.06
N ASP A 17 24.49 25.34 7.34
CA ASP A 17 24.66 25.25 5.89
C ASP A 17 24.17 23.86 5.43
N VAL A 18 24.05 23.65 4.13
CA VAL A 18 23.88 22.30 3.55
C VAL A 18 25.26 21.82 3.13
N ASP A 19 25.94 21.07 4.00
CA ASP A 19 27.31 20.58 3.77
C ASP A 19 27.36 19.22 3.05
N TYR A 20 26.27 18.46 3.09
CA TYR A 20 26.16 17.09 2.59
C TYR A 20 24.74 16.78 2.11
N VAL A 21 24.51 15.54 1.64
CA VAL A 21 23.20 15.06 1.18
C VAL A 21 22.89 13.73 1.87
N ILE A 22 21.95 13.78 2.81
CA ILE A 22 21.46 12.61 3.56
C ILE A 22 19.93 12.45 3.47
N ASN A 23 19.28 13.28 2.63
CA ASN A 23 17.88 13.17 2.27
C ASN A 23 17.64 13.80 0.88
N PRO A 24 16.49 13.51 0.22
CA PRO A 24 16.22 14.01 -1.13
C PRO A 24 16.15 15.54 -1.25
N TRP A 25 15.80 16.26 -0.19
CA TRP A 25 15.67 17.72 -0.23
C TRP A 25 17.02 18.44 -0.29
N MET A 26 18.07 17.85 0.29
CA MET A 26 19.44 18.35 0.21
C MET A 26 20.05 18.21 -1.18
N ALA A 27 19.52 17.32 -2.02
CA ALA A 27 20.06 17.06 -3.35
C ALA A 27 20.06 18.33 -4.20
N GLY A 28 21.25 18.72 -4.67
CA GLY A 28 21.44 19.94 -5.46
C GLY A 28 21.43 21.26 -4.66
N ASN A 29 21.37 21.20 -3.32
CA ASN A 29 21.36 22.36 -2.41
C ASN A 29 22.67 22.58 -1.62
N ILE A 30 23.69 21.72 -1.80
CA ILE A 30 25.01 21.88 -1.15
C ILE A 30 25.56 23.30 -1.36
N HIS A 31 25.91 23.98 -0.25
CA HIS A 31 26.40 25.36 -0.20
C HIS A 31 25.52 26.40 -0.92
N LYS A 32 24.23 26.12 -1.07
CA LYS A 32 23.23 27.06 -1.61
C LYS A 32 22.35 27.68 -0.51
N SER A 33 22.68 27.44 0.76
CA SER A 33 22.04 28.11 1.89
C SER A 33 22.51 29.56 2.01
N SER A 34 21.61 30.49 2.26
CA SER A 34 21.93 31.87 2.63
C SER A 34 21.85 32.00 4.14
N ARG A 35 23.01 32.10 4.81
CA ARG A 35 23.07 32.21 6.28
C ARG A 35 22.31 33.42 6.83
N ASP A 36 22.39 34.56 6.16
CA ASP A 36 21.66 35.77 6.58
C ASP A 36 20.15 35.56 6.52
N ARG A 37 19.66 34.93 5.44
CA ARG A 37 18.23 34.60 5.32
C ARG A 37 17.81 33.50 6.28
N ALA A 38 18.66 32.51 6.54
CA ALA A 38 18.39 31.46 7.50
C ALA A 38 18.29 32.03 8.93
N ALA A 39 19.19 32.95 9.30
CA ALA A 39 19.12 33.67 10.57
C ALA A 39 17.83 34.49 10.68
N GLU A 40 17.48 35.29 9.65
CA GLU A 40 16.24 36.06 9.64
C GLU A 40 14.99 35.18 9.78
N GLN A 41 14.93 34.06 9.04
CA GLN A 41 13.79 33.13 9.08
C GLN A 41 13.68 32.42 10.43
N TRP A 42 14.81 32.02 11.00
CA TRP A 42 14.86 31.39 12.32
C TRP A 42 14.48 32.37 13.43
N ASP A 43 15.00 33.61 13.42
CA ASP A 43 14.69 34.64 14.41
C ASP A 43 13.18 34.94 14.43
N ARG A 44 12.54 34.99 13.26
CA ARG A 44 11.08 35.13 13.17
C ARG A 44 10.35 33.98 13.83
N LEU A 45 10.73 32.72 13.55
CA LEU A 45 10.13 31.54 14.19
C LEU A 45 10.34 31.57 15.71
N PHE A 46 11.57 31.84 16.14
CA PHE A 46 11.95 31.97 17.54
C PHE A 46 11.05 32.99 18.25
N HIS A 47 10.91 34.21 17.72
CA HIS A 47 10.08 35.25 18.33
C HIS A 47 8.58 34.92 18.34
N ILE A 48 8.06 34.22 17.32
CA ILE A 48 6.66 33.78 17.28
C ILE A 48 6.39 32.77 18.41
N ILE A 49 7.33 31.85 18.66
CA ILE A 49 7.22 30.83 19.71
C ILE A 49 7.46 31.43 21.09
N ASP A 50 8.50 32.25 21.26
CA ASP A 50 8.86 32.90 22.54
C ASP A 50 7.75 33.82 23.08
N ALA A 51 6.94 34.40 22.17
CA ALA A 51 5.76 35.15 22.55
C ALA A 51 4.62 34.28 23.16
N ARG A 52 4.69 32.95 23.03
CA ARG A 52 3.61 32.00 23.40
C ARG A 52 4.07 30.88 24.33
N ALA A 53 5.36 30.59 24.40
CA ALA A 53 5.97 29.52 25.17
C ALA A 53 7.40 29.92 25.55
N GLN A 54 7.97 29.25 26.56
CA GLN A 54 9.38 29.46 26.89
C GLN A 54 10.27 28.75 25.87
N VAL A 55 11.33 29.41 25.42
CA VAL A 55 12.34 28.82 24.52
C VAL A 55 13.69 28.74 25.21
N ASP A 56 14.22 27.52 25.30
CA ASP A 56 15.59 27.25 25.72
C ASP A 56 16.47 27.00 24.50
N LEU A 57 17.74 27.37 24.59
CA LEU A 57 18.69 27.22 23.49
C LEU A 57 19.81 26.24 23.84
N VAL A 58 20.13 25.35 22.90
CA VAL A 58 21.42 24.62 22.90
C VAL A 58 22.45 25.42 22.12
N ALA A 59 23.71 25.37 22.56
CA ALA A 59 24.80 26.08 21.90
C ALA A 59 25.12 25.43 20.55
N PRO A 60 25.08 26.18 19.43
CA PRO A 60 25.44 25.65 18.12
C PRO A 60 26.92 25.26 18.08
N GLN A 61 27.27 24.24 17.32
CA GLN A 61 28.64 23.73 17.23
C GLN A 61 29.16 23.77 15.78
N PRO A 62 30.40 24.25 15.55
CA PRO A 62 31.02 24.18 14.24
C PRO A 62 31.15 22.74 13.75
N GLY A 63 30.83 22.50 12.47
CA GLY A 63 30.90 21.18 11.84
C GLY A 63 29.64 20.33 11.98
N TRP A 64 28.64 20.79 12.75
CA TRP A 64 27.35 20.10 12.93
C TRP A 64 26.19 21.03 12.51
N PRO A 65 26.05 21.31 11.21
CA PRO A 65 25.09 22.31 10.71
C PRO A 65 23.64 21.96 11.04
N ASP A 66 23.32 20.67 11.10
CA ASP A 66 21.97 20.15 11.36
C ASP A 66 21.58 20.17 12.86
N MET A 67 22.44 20.64 13.77
CA MET A 67 22.07 20.86 15.18
C MET A 67 20.87 21.80 15.36
N VAL A 68 20.59 22.65 14.36
CA VAL A 68 19.38 23.48 14.30
C VAL A 68 18.10 22.66 14.39
N PHE A 69 18.11 21.41 13.91
CA PHE A 69 16.98 20.49 13.91
C PHE A 69 16.84 19.74 15.23
N THR A 70 16.52 20.49 16.28
CA THR A 70 16.41 19.99 17.66
C THR A 70 15.30 18.96 17.88
N ALA A 71 14.31 18.85 16.98
CA ALA A 71 13.33 17.77 17.02
C ALA A 71 13.99 16.38 17.03
N ASN A 72 15.17 16.26 16.41
CA ASN A 72 15.93 15.01 16.37
C ASN A 72 16.94 14.87 17.51
N ALA A 73 16.89 15.70 18.55
CA ALA A 73 17.78 15.56 19.70
C ALA A 73 17.43 14.33 20.56
N GLY A 74 16.14 14.00 20.63
CA GLY A 74 15.60 12.90 21.42
C GLY A 74 14.09 12.97 21.51
N LEU A 75 13.51 12.07 22.29
CA LEU A 75 12.08 12.04 22.59
C LEU A 75 11.86 12.20 24.10
N VAL A 76 11.16 13.26 24.49
CA VAL A 76 10.92 13.63 25.89
C VAL A 76 9.50 13.24 26.31
N LEU A 77 9.37 12.61 27.48
CA LEU A 77 8.08 12.42 28.15
C LEU A 77 8.29 12.52 29.67
N GLY A 78 7.67 13.52 30.31
CA GLY A 78 7.91 13.81 31.72
C GLY A 78 9.35 14.26 31.99
N ASP A 79 10.02 13.57 32.90
CA ASP A 79 11.43 13.76 33.26
C ASP A 79 12.40 12.82 32.52
N ARG A 80 11.89 11.99 31.60
CA ARG A 80 12.66 11.01 30.85
C ARG A 80 12.88 11.46 29.41
N VAL A 81 14.04 11.10 28.86
CA VAL A 81 14.35 11.30 27.44
C VAL A 81 15.03 10.07 26.85
N VAL A 82 14.54 9.61 25.70
CA VAL A 82 15.28 8.67 24.85
C VAL A 82 16.13 9.51 23.90
N LEU A 83 17.45 9.49 24.09
CA LEU A 83 18.38 10.23 23.25
C LEU A 83 18.35 9.65 21.84
N SER A 84 18.40 10.53 20.84
CA SER A 84 18.50 10.09 19.46
C SER A 84 19.83 9.41 19.17
N ARG A 85 19.76 8.43 18.26
CA ARG A 85 20.89 7.70 17.70
C ARG A 85 20.80 7.84 16.18
N PHE A 86 21.65 8.67 15.60
CA PHE A 86 21.49 9.04 14.19
C PHE A 86 21.92 7.92 13.25
N TYR A 87 21.14 7.71 12.20
CA TYR A 87 21.47 6.73 11.16
C TYR A 87 22.73 7.15 10.39
N HIS A 88 22.80 8.43 10.03
CA HIS A 88 23.88 9.01 9.23
C HIS A 88 25.06 9.48 10.10
N PRO A 89 26.31 9.08 9.79
CA PRO A 89 27.51 9.55 10.49
C PRO A 89 27.65 11.07 10.56
N GLU A 90 27.14 11.78 9.55
CA GLU A 90 27.16 13.23 9.42
C GLU A 90 26.44 13.96 10.57
N ARG A 91 25.51 13.29 11.26
CA ARG A 91 24.76 13.84 12.41
C ARG A 91 25.10 13.19 13.75
N GLN A 92 25.83 12.07 13.76
CA GLN A 92 26.18 11.35 15.01
C GLN A 92 27.04 12.20 15.98
N GLY A 93 27.74 13.22 15.46
CA GLY A 93 28.49 14.16 16.29
C GLY A 93 27.63 15.13 17.10
N GLU A 94 26.32 15.21 16.83
CA GLU A 94 25.36 16.03 17.59
C GLU A 94 24.98 15.37 18.92
N GLU A 95 24.98 14.04 18.98
CA GLU A 95 24.51 13.25 20.13
C GLU A 95 25.15 13.66 21.48
N PRO A 96 26.47 13.89 21.59
CA PRO A 96 27.10 14.30 22.84
C PRO A 96 26.61 15.67 23.33
N HIS A 97 26.31 16.60 22.42
CA HIS A 97 25.86 17.95 22.75
C HIS A 97 24.42 17.94 23.26
N PHE A 98 23.53 17.19 22.60
CA PHE A 98 22.16 17.00 23.08
C PHE A 98 22.12 16.25 24.40
N ARG A 99 22.92 15.18 24.55
CA ARG A 99 23.06 14.43 25.81
C ARG A 99 23.46 15.34 26.95
N GLN A 100 24.47 16.20 26.73
CA GLN A 100 24.93 17.14 27.74
C GLN A 100 23.82 18.11 28.15
N TRP A 101 23.12 18.70 27.16
CA TRP A 101 22.01 19.61 27.43
C TRP A 101 20.90 18.95 28.25
N PHE A 102 20.48 17.72 27.91
CA PHE A 102 19.45 17.01 28.66
C PHE A 102 19.87 16.72 30.11
N LYS A 103 21.12 16.29 30.33
CA LYS A 103 21.64 16.04 31.69
C LYS A 103 21.70 17.32 32.52
N ASP A 104 22.16 18.42 31.93
CA ASP A 104 22.27 19.71 32.62
C ASP A 104 20.89 20.29 32.97
N ASN A 105 19.84 19.88 32.25
CA ASN A 105 18.46 20.26 32.50
C ASN A 105 17.67 19.24 33.36
N GLY A 106 18.35 18.22 33.90
CA GLY A 106 17.77 17.30 34.89
C GLY A 106 16.96 16.14 34.33
N PHE A 107 17.08 15.83 33.04
CA PHE A 107 16.40 14.67 32.44
C PHE A 107 17.14 13.36 32.74
N GLU A 108 16.38 12.29 32.95
CA GLU A 108 16.89 10.91 32.91
C GLU A 108 17.09 10.48 31.45
N VAL A 109 18.35 10.32 31.04
CA VAL A 109 18.72 10.02 29.64
C VAL A 109 18.89 8.53 29.41
N PHE A 110 18.07 7.98 28.51
CA PHE A 110 18.18 6.61 28.00
C PHE A 110 18.87 6.60 26.64
N GLU A 111 19.79 5.65 26.43
CA GLU A 111 20.55 5.51 25.18
C GLU A 111 20.28 4.14 24.56
N LEU A 112 19.90 4.13 23.29
CA LEU A 112 19.71 2.90 22.51
C LEU A 112 21.05 2.21 22.22
N PRO A 113 21.03 0.90 21.89
CA PRO A 113 22.20 0.22 21.35
C PRO A 113 22.85 1.00 20.19
N GLN A 114 24.17 0.96 20.10
CA GLN A 114 24.95 1.79 19.17
C GLN A 114 24.53 1.65 17.68
N ASN A 115 24.06 0.47 17.28
CA ASN A 115 23.65 0.15 15.90
C ASN A 115 22.12 0.14 15.72
N LEU A 116 21.35 0.69 16.68
CA LEU A 116 19.89 0.78 16.60
C LEU A 116 19.47 2.25 16.48
N PRO A 117 19.31 2.78 15.26
CA PRO A 117 19.03 4.19 15.03
C PRO A 117 17.59 4.57 15.43
N PHE A 118 17.45 5.79 15.91
CA PHE A 118 16.20 6.43 16.29
C PHE A 118 16.38 7.95 16.32
N GLU A 119 15.58 8.70 15.57
CA GLU A 119 15.79 10.14 15.36
C GLU A 119 14.77 11.03 16.08
N GLY A 120 14.37 10.60 17.28
CA GLY A 120 13.76 11.46 18.30
C GLY A 120 12.33 11.88 17.98
N ALA A 121 11.93 13.08 18.41
CA ALA A 121 10.60 13.62 18.18
C ALA A 121 10.31 14.00 16.71
N GLY A 122 11.31 13.94 15.84
CA GLY A 122 11.10 13.98 14.39
C GLY A 122 10.44 12.70 13.86
N ASP A 123 10.78 11.55 14.45
CA ASP A 123 10.20 10.25 14.09
C ASP A 123 9.16 9.73 15.08
N ALA A 124 9.07 10.29 16.27
CA ALA A 124 8.09 9.86 17.27
C ALA A 124 7.29 11.02 17.83
N LEU A 125 5.99 11.05 17.56
CA LEU A 125 5.09 12.15 17.89
C LEU A 125 4.04 11.71 18.89
N LEU A 126 3.99 12.41 20.02
CA LEU A 126 2.96 12.19 21.04
C LEU A 126 1.60 12.64 20.53
N ASP A 127 0.58 11.83 20.80
CA ASP A 127 -0.78 12.30 20.81
C ASP A 127 -0.90 13.48 21.80
N ARG A 128 -1.53 14.59 21.37
CA ARG A 128 -1.55 15.81 22.19
C ARG A 128 -2.35 15.68 23.49
N GLU A 129 -3.22 14.69 23.60
CA GLU A 129 -3.92 14.34 24.83
C GLU A 129 -3.12 13.39 25.73
N GLY A 130 -1.94 12.93 25.27
CA GLY A 130 -1.03 12.05 25.99
C GLY A 130 -1.49 10.60 26.03
N ARG A 131 -2.27 10.15 25.04
CA ARG A 131 -2.86 8.79 25.04
C ARG A 131 -1.87 7.71 24.60
N TRP A 132 -1.07 8.00 23.58
CA TRP A 132 -0.11 7.09 22.99
C TRP A 132 0.95 7.88 22.21
N LEU A 133 1.99 7.18 21.78
CA LEU A 133 3.04 7.68 20.92
C LEU A 133 2.91 7.10 19.51
N TRP A 134 2.91 7.95 18.49
CA TRP A 134 3.06 7.53 17.11
C TRP A 134 4.55 7.46 16.77
N SER A 135 5.05 6.33 16.28
CA SER A 135 6.47 6.16 15.97
C SER A 135 6.66 5.69 14.52
N GLY A 136 7.38 6.49 13.76
CA GLY A 136 7.71 6.29 12.35
C GLY A 136 8.91 5.36 12.19
N TYR A 137 8.86 4.51 11.16
CA TYR A 137 10.01 3.71 10.72
C TYR A 137 10.00 3.57 9.18
N GLY A 138 11.14 3.22 8.61
CA GLY A 138 11.28 2.92 7.18
C GLY A 138 12.53 3.52 6.54
N PHE A 139 12.92 4.73 6.96
CA PHE A 139 14.10 5.43 6.42
C PHE A 139 15.18 5.73 7.46
N ARG A 140 14.79 6.17 8.67
CA ARG A 140 15.71 6.68 9.69
C ARG A 140 15.67 5.84 10.96
N SER A 141 14.56 5.88 11.68
CA SER A 141 14.37 5.07 12.88
C SER A 141 14.08 3.60 12.53
N GLU A 142 14.72 2.68 13.26
CA GLU A 142 14.48 1.24 13.13
C GLU A 142 13.24 0.81 13.91
N LEU A 143 12.48 -0.13 13.35
CA LEU A 143 11.27 -0.67 13.97
C LEU A 143 11.54 -1.20 15.38
N ASP A 144 12.66 -1.89 15.57
CA ASP A 144 13.05 -2.50 16.86
C ASP A 144 13.30 -1.47 17.97
N SER A 145 13.53 -0.20 17.65
CA SER A 145 13.65 0.87 18.65
C SER A 145 12.35 1.12 19.41
N HIS A 146 11.19 0.81 18.81
CA HIS A 146 9.87 1.13 19.36
C HIS A 146 9.59 0.38 20.66
N ALA A 147 10.09 -0.86 20.81
CA ALA A 147 9.95 -1.64 22.03
C ALA A 147 10.73 -1.03 23.21
N TYR A 148 11.92 -0.47 22.95
CA TYR A 148 12.70 0.25 23.95
C TYR A 148 12.00 1.53 24.38
N ILE A 149 11.46 2.29 23.42
CA ILE A 149 10.75 3.55 23.68
C ILE A 149 9.50 3.29 24.54
N ALA A 150 8.69 2.30 24.17
CA ALA A 150 7.51 1.91 24.95
C ALA A 150 7.87 1.62 26.40
N LYS A 151 8.93 0.83 26.61
CA LYS A 151 9.40 0.42 27.94
C LYS A 151 9.97 1.57 28.76
N TRP A 152 10.82 2.42 28.18
CA TRP A 152 11.52 3.47 28.92
C TRP A 152 10.63 4.67 29.23
N LEU A 153 9.75 5.04 28.29
CA LEU A 153 8.81 6.14 28.47
C LEU A 153 7.46 5.71 29.08
N ASP A 154 7.26 4.40 29.27
CA ASP A 154 6.02 3.81 29.81
C ASP A 154 4.75 4.26 29.06
N ILE A 155 4.75 4.10 27.73
CA ILE A 155 3.65 4.56 26.86
C ILE A 155 3.33 3.54 25.77
N GLU A 156 2.06 3.46 25.37
CA GLU A 156 1.65 2.71 24.17
C GLU A 156 2.31 3.32 22.93
N VAL A 157 2.98 2.49 22.12
CA VAL A 157 3.63 2.93 20.87
C VAL A 157 2.91 2.33 19.67
N LEU A 158 2.53 3.19 18.72
CA LEU A 158 1.87 2.84 17.46
C LEU A 158 2.84 3.04 16.30
N SER A 159 3.27 1.95 15.69
CA SER A 159 4.24 1.96 14.60
C SER A 159 3.61 2.34 13.26
N LEU A 160 4.16 3.36 12.58
CA LEU A 160 3.75 3.82 11.26
C LEU A 160 4.91 3.69 10.28
N ARG A 161 4.68 3.00 9.16
CA ARG A 161 5.68 2.83 8.11
C ARG A 161 5.62 3.99 7.11
N LEU A 162 6.75 4.66 6.95
CA LEU A 162 6.99 5.68 5.93
C LEU A 162 7.44 4.99 4.64
N ILE A 163 6.85 5.39 3.50
CA ILE A 163 7.11 4.79 2.18
C ILE A 163 7.59 5.79 1.12
N ASP A 164 7.51 7.08 1.41
CA ASP A 164 7.93 8.15 0.50
C ASP A 164 9.20 8.81 1.04
N GLU A 165 10.32 8.66 0.32
CA GLU A 165 11.65 9.15 0.73
C GLU A 165 11.69 10.68 0.94
N ARG A 166 10.75 11.43 0.34
CA ARG A 166 10.61 12.88 0.56
C ARG A 166 10.11 13.17 1.97
N PHE A 167 9.37 12.25 2.59
CA PHE A 167 8.82 12.37 3.93
C PHE A 167 9.51 11.38 4.87
N TYR A 168 10.84 11.49 4.94
CA TYR A 168 11.73 10.53 5.60
C TYR A 168 11.65 10.53 7.14
N HIS A 169 11.09 11.60 7.73
CA HIS A 169 10.73 11.67 9.15
C HIS A 169 9.22 11.78 9.32
N LEU A 170 8.69 11.19 10.40
CA LEU A 170 7.25 11.21 10.68
C LEU A 170 6.68 12.63 10.74
N ASP A 171 7.39 13.57 11.35
CA ASP A 171 6.97 14.97 11.53
C ASP A 171 6.90 15.79 10.24
N THR A 172 7.40 15.26 9.12
CA THR A 172 7.30 15.92 7.81
C THR A 172 5.94 15.67 7.14
N CYS A 173 5.24 14.61 7.55
CA CYS A 173 3.98 14.17 6.97
C CYS A 173 2.88 13.88 8.00
N PHE A 174 3.14 14.04 9.30
CA PHE A 174 2.19 13.75 10.38
C PHE A 174 2.30 14.78 11.52
N CYS A 175 1.19 15.27 12.03
CA CYS A 175 1.15 16.29 13.09
C CYS A 175 -0.09 16.13 13.98
N PRO A 176 0.05 15.48 15.15
CA PRO A 176 -0.99 15.49 16.17
C PRO A 176 -1.23 16.90 16.70
N LEU A 177 -2.49 17.30 16.80
CA LEU A 177 -2.93 18.61 17.27
C LEU A 177 -3.79 18.52 18.53
N SER A 178 -3.90 19.65 19.22
CA SER A 178 -4.79 19.82 20.38
C SER A 178 -6.25 19.49 20.04
N GLY A 179 -7.00 18.97 21.01
CA GLY A 179 -8.39 18.53 20.78
C GLY A 179 -8.52 17.21 19.99
N GLY A 180 -7.41 16.48 19.81
CA GLY A 180 -7.36 15.18 19.15
C GLY A 180 -7.45 15.25 17.63
N TYR A 181 -7.23 16.42 17.03
CA TYR A 181 -7.10 16.60 15.59
C TYR A 181 -5.76 16.06 15.08
N LEU A 182 -5.72 15.72 13.80
CA LEU A 182 -4.51 15.25 13.12
C LEU A 182 -4.40 15.89 11.74
N ILE A 183 -3.28 16.56 11.46
CA ILE A 183 -2.88 16.88 10.09
C ILE A 183 -1.95 15.76 9.61
N TYR A 184 -2.24 15.15 8.47
CA TYR A 184 -1.33 14.15 7.90
C TYR A 184 -1.46 14.05 6.38
N TYR A 185 -0.41 13.55 5.74
CA TYR A 185 -0.40 13.26 4.30
C TYR A 185 -0.52 11.74 4.08
N PRO A 186 -1.70 11.21 3.69
CA PRO A 186 -1.94 9.76 3.64
C PRO A 186 -0.98 8.98 2.75
N ALA A 187 -0.53 9.56 1.65
CA ALA A 187 0.33 8.87 0.69
C ALA A 187 1.80 8.73 1.13
N ALA A 188 2.20 9.33 2.26
CA ALA A 188 3.50 9.04 2.88
C ALA A 188 3.53 7.69 3.63
N PHE A 189 2.37 7.07 3.85
CA PHE A 189 2.21 5.89 4.67
C PHE A 189 1.80 4.65 3.88
N ASP A 190 2.18 3.48 4.40
CA ASP A 190 1.65 2.22 3.87
C ASP A 190 0.16 2.00 4.24
N ALA A 191 -0.43 0.90 3.77
CA ALA A 191 -1.88 0.67 3.85
C ALA A 191 -2.27 0.28 5.27
N TYR A 192 -1.40 -0.51 5.93
CA TYR A 192 -1.53 -0.85 7.33
C TYR A 192 -1.48 0.40 8.21
N SER A 193 -0.51 1.27 7.97
CA SER A 193 -0.30 2.51 8.74
C SER A 193 -1.46 3.48 8.55
N ASN A 194 -1.95 3.65 7.31
CA ASN A 194 -3.18 4.39 7.06
C ASN A 194 -4.34 3.79 7.84
N HIS A 195 -4.62 2.49 7.69
CA HIS A 195 -5.70 1.84 8.41
C HIS A 195 -5.60 2.03 9.94
N LEU A 196 -4.40 1.94 10.51
CA LEU A 196 -4.17 2.19 11.94
C LEU A 196 -4.53 3.64 12.34
N ILE A 197 -4.16 4.62 11.53
CA ILE A 197 -4.53 6.03 11.73
C ILE A 197 -6.05 6.19 11.69
N GLU A 198 -6.72 5.61 10.67
CA GLU A 198 -8.17 5.72 10.50
C GLU A 198 -8.97 5.06 11.62
N MET A 199 -8.43 3.97 12.18
CA MET A 199 -9.01 3.27 13.34
C MET A 199 -8.86 4.06 14.65
N ARG A 200 -7.78 4.83 14.80
CA ARG A 200 -7.46 5.56 16.03
C ARG A 200 -7.97 7.01 16.03
N VAL A 201 -8.11 7.63 14.85
CA VAL A 201 -8.54 9.03 14.70
C VAL A 201 -9.85 9.10 13.91
N PRO A 202 -10.94 9.60 14.51
CA PRO A 202 -12.23 9.77 13.83
C PRO A 202 -12.12 10.63 12.56
N ALA A 203 -12.96 10.36 11.57
CA ALA A 203 -12.91 11.01 10.26
C ALA A 203 -13.03 12.55 10.36
N GLU A 204 -13.88 13.04 11.25
CA GLU A 204 -14.10 14.47 11.50
C GLU A 204 -12.90 15.19 12.14
N LYS A 205 -11.95 14.43 12.70
CA LYS A 205 -10.71 14.96 13.29
C LYS A 205 -9.48 14.79 12.39
N ARG A 206 -9.64 14.11 11.25
CA ARG A 206 -8.57 13.89 10.27
C ARG A 206 -8.57 15.00 9.23
N ILE A 207 -7.49 15.77 9.18
CA ILE A 207 -7.22 16.79 8.17
C ILE A 207 -6.15 16.23 7.23
N ALA A 208 -6.60 15.46 6.23
CA ALA A 208 -5.73 14.93 5.20
C ALA A 208 -5.28 16.07 4.27
N VAL A 209 -3.96 16.26 4.12
CA VAL A 209 -3.41 17.32 3.25
C VAL A 209 -3.19 16.81 1.83
N GLU A 210 -3.26 17.72 0.86
CA GLU A 210 -2.91 17.44 -0.52
C GLU A 210 -1.39 17.49 -0.74
N GLN A 211 -0.91 16.90 -1.83
CA GLN A 211 0.51 16.85 -2.16
C GLN A 211 1.17 18.24 -2.24
N ALA A 212 0.42 19.26 -2.70
CA ALA A 212 0.92 20.63 -2.79
C ALA A 212 1.26 21.23 -1.41
N ASP A 213 0.42 20.98 -0.40
CA ASP A 213 0.65 21.42 0.97
C ASP A 213 1.72 20.56 1.66
N ALA A 214 1.68 19.25 1.46
CA ALA A 214 2.70 18.33 1.96
C ALA A 214 4.10 18.72 1.46
N GLY A 215 4.24 19.03 0.17
CA GLY A 215 5.50 19.49 -0.43
C GLY A 215 6.01 20.86 0.08
N ASN A 216 5.16 21.64 0.76
CA ASN A 216 5.54 22.87 1.45
C ASN A 216 5.79 22.68 2.96
N PHE A 217 5.84 21.42 3.42
CA PHE A 217 6.01 21.03 4.82
C PHE A 217 4.85 21.50 5.72
N ALA A 218 3.61 21.47 5.22
CA ALA A 218 2.45 21.86 6.00
C ALA A 218 2.20 20.98 7.25
N CYS A 219 2.59 19.69 7.20
CA CYS A 219 2.52 18.81 8.37
C CYS A 219 3.65 19.10 9.38
N ASN A 220 4.74 19.77 8.98
CA ASN A 220 5.85 20.07 9.86
C ASN A 220 5.58 21.32 10.71
N ALA A 221 4.48 21.27 11.46
CA ALA A 221 3.92 22.40 12.18
C ALA A 221 4.14 22.30 13.69
N VAL A 222 4.30 23.47 14.34
CA VAL A 222 4.35 23.58 15.79
C VAL A 222 2.96 23.92 16.30
N ASN A 223 2.40 23.05 17.15
CA ASN A 223 1.12 23.31 17.80
C ASN A 223 1.32 23.77 19.25
N ILE A 224 0.83 24.98 19.53
CA ILE A 224 0.75 25.55 20.87
C ILE A 224 -0.72 25.88 21.12
N GLU A 225 -1.40 25.00 21.84
CA GLU A 225 -2.85 25.10 22.11
C GLU A 225 -3.65 25.24 20.80
N GLN A 226 -4.33 26.36 20.57
CA GLN A 226 -5.09 26.63 19.34
C GLN A 226 -4.27 27.32 18.24
N THR A 227 -2.99 27.60 18.45
CA THR A 227 -2.10 28.15 17.41
C THR A 227 -1.34 27.04 16.69
N ILE A 228 -1.30 27.13 15.37
CA ILE A 228 -0.47 26.28 14.50
C ILE A 228 0.51 27.19 13.75
N ILE A 229 1.80 26.97 13.96
CA ILE A 229 2.87 27.72 13.31
C ILE A 229 3.49 26.81 12.24
N LEU A 230 3.50 27.26 10.99
CA LEU A 230 4.00 26.48 9.85
C LEU A 230 4.70 27.35 8.80
N ASN A 231 5.38 26.72 7.84
CA ASN A 231 6.05 27.41 6.75
C ASN A 231 5.05 28.09 5.78
N ARG A 232 4.18 27.30 5.18
CA ARG A 232 3.15 27.76 4.24
C ARG A 232 1.99 26.76 4.15
N ALA A 233 0.77 27.28 4.04
CA ALA A 233 -0.46 26.51 3.82
C ALA A 233 -1.31 27.12 2.70
N SER A 234 -1.96 26.28 1.91
CA SER A 234 -2.96 26.67 0.93
C SER A 234 -4.18 27.31 1.60
N ASP A 235 -4.96 28.07 0.82
CA ASP A 235 -6.19 28.67 1.31
C ASP A 235 -7.21 27.61 1.75
N ASN A 236 -7.22 26.45 1.07
CA ASN A 236 -8.06 25.31 1.44
C ASN A 236 -7.67 24.74 2.81
N LEU A 237 -6.37 24.49 3.02
CA LEU A 237 -5.88 23.98 4.30
C LEU A 237 -6.13 24.99 5.44
N LYS A 238 -5.89 26.28 5.20
CA LYS A 238 -6.19 27.34 6.18
C LYS A 238 -7.67 27.33 6.56
N MET A 239 -8.57 27.24 5.58
CA MET A 239 -10.00 27.18 5.82
C MET A 239 -10.38 25.99 6.71
N HIS A 240 -9.85 24.79 6.44
CA HIS A 240 -10.11 23.61 7.27
C HIS A 240 -9.58 23.76 8.70
N LEU A 241 -8.36 24.27 8.87
CA LEU A 241 -7.76 24.50 10.19
C LEU A 241 -8.53 25.54 11.00
N THR A 242 -8.92 26.65 10.38
CA THR A 242 -9.74 27.69 11.01
C THR A 242 -11.14 27.20 11.36
N ALA A 243 -11.76 26.38 10.50
CA ALA A 243 -13.05 25.75 10.80
C ALA A 243 -12.96 24.79 12.01
N ALA A 244 -11.82 24.12 12.19
CA ALA A 244 -11.52 23.30 13.36
C ALA A 244 -11.14 24.10 14.62
N GLY A 245 -11.08 25.44 14.53
CA GLY A 245 -10.82 26.35 15.66
C GLY A 245 -9.35 26.73 15.86
N PHE A 246 -8.49 26.49 14.87
CA PHE A 246 -7.07 26.85 14.95
C PHE A 246 -6.76 28.20 14.29
N GLU A 247 -5.87 28.97 14.93
CA GLU A 247 -5.19 30.11 14.33
C GLU A 247 -3.95 29.61 13.56
N VAL A 248 -3.87 29.91 12.26
CA VAL A 248 -2.73 29.53 11.42
C VAL A 248 -1.77 30.71 11.30
N VAL A 249 -0.54 30.53 11.75
CA VAL A 249 0.54 31.51 11.67
C VAL A 249 1.59 31.01 10.68
N GLU A 250 1.74 31.71 9.56
CA GLU A 250 2.77 31.40 8.57
C GLU A 250 4.05 32.19 8.85
N THR A 251 5.19 31.52 8.78
CA THR A 251 6.50 32.18 8.77
C THR A 251 7.41 31.49 7.75
N PRO A 252 8.05 32.22 6.82
CA PRO A 252 8.84 31.61 5.77
C PRO A 252 10.06 30.90 6.38
N LEU A 253 10.25 29.63 6.04
CA LEU A 253 11.37 28.78 6.49
C LEU A 253 12.11 28.14 5.31
N THR A 254 12.05 28.78 4.15
CA THR A 254 12.53 28.23 2.87
C THR A 254 14.01 27.85 2.87
N GLU A 255 14.86 28.50 3.67
CA GLU A 255 16.28 28.15 3.76
C GLU A 255 16.49 26.83 4.51
N PHE A 256 15.62 26.47 5.44
CA PHE A 256 15.63 25.18 6.15
C PHE A 256 14.99 24.05 5.34
N LEU A 257 14.02 24.38 4.48
CA LEU A 257 13.46 23.41 3.52
C LEU A 257 14.53 22.83 2.58
N LYS A 258 15.62 23.58 2.30
CA LYS A 258 16.76 23.09 1.51
C LYS A 258 17.51 21.94 2.18
N ALA A 259 17.43 21.83 3.50
CA ALA A 259 17.97 20.72 4.29
C ALA A 259 16.89 19.66 4.62
N GLY A 260 15.64 19.86 4.19
CA GLY A 260 14.53 18.94 4.46
C GLY A 260 13.82 19.15 5.79
N GLY A 261 13.93 20.33 6.41
CA GLY A 261 13.24 20.64 7.68
C GLY A 261 12.45 21.96 7.63
N ALA A 262 11.48 22.09 8.53
CA ALA A 262 10.72 23.34 8.71
C ALA A 262 10.47 23.62 10.21
N SER A 263 9.31 24.19 10.55
CA SER A 263 9.03 24.72 11.89
C SER A 263 9.12 23.68 12.99
N LYS A 264 8.52 22.50 12.80
CA LYS A 264 8.55 21.44 13.82
C LYS A 264 9.96 20.89 13.98
N CYS A 265 10.70 20.64 12.89
CA CYS A 265 12.07 20.12 12.98
C CYS A 265 12.99 21.03 13.78
N LEU A 266 12.80 22.35 13.70
CA LEU A 266 13.60 23.36 14.42
C LEU A 266 13.28 23.45 15.92
N THR A 267 12.32 22.66 16.41
CA THR A 267 11.83 22.74 17.79
C THR A 267 11.65 21.36 18.43
N LEU A 268 12.02 21.24 19.70
CA LEU A 268 11.65 20.09 20.52
C LEU A 268 10.86 20.55 21.74
N ARG A 269 9.62 20.08 21.89
CA ARG A 269 8.85 20.34 23.12
C ARG A 269 9.40 19.48 24.25
N VAL A 270 9.89 20.11 25.32
CA VAL A 270 10.53 19.42 26.46
C VAL A 270 9.62 19.34 27.69
N THR A 271 8.41 19.89 27.60
CA THR A 271 7.35 19.77 28.61
C THR A 271 6.14 19.06 28.00
N GLU A 272 6.17 17.73 28.05
CA GLU A 272 5.10 16.89 27.54
C GLU A 272 4.25 16.30 28.68
N PRO A 273 2.92 16.26 28.52
CA PRO A 273 2.02 15.79 29.57
C PRO A 273 2.15 14.27 29.76
N VAL A 274 2.26 13.83 31.01
CA VAL A 274 2.26 12.41 31.38
C VAL A 274 0.88 12.03 31.91
N ARG A 275 0.27 10.98 31.34
CA ARG A 275 -0.93 10.35 31.89
C ARG A 275 -0.52 9.11 32.68
N THR A 276 -0.73 9.14 34.00
CA THR A 276 -0.36 8.03 34.90
C THR A 276 -1.25 6.80 34.79
N GLU A 277 -2.36 6.88 34.06
CA GLU A 277 -3.34 5.79 33.88
C GLU A 277 -3.03 4.90 32.67
N LEU A 278 -2.09 5.32 31.81
CA LEU A 278 -1.71 4.63 30.59
C LEU A 278 -0.27 4.14 30.75
N HIS A 279 0.00 2.92 30.31
CA HIS A 279 1.27 2.24 30.49
C HIS A 279 1.75 1.67 29.16
N ALA A 280 3.01 1.25 29.13
CA ALA A 280 3.58 0.52 28.01
C ALA A 280 2.73 -0.69 27.62
N ASN A 281 2.53 -0.88 26.32
CA ASN A 281 2.08 -2.13 25.74
C ASN A 281 3.17 -2.66 24.83
N GLU A 282 3.25 -3.99 24.66
CA GLU A 282 4.24 -4.63 23.80
C GLU A 282 3.88 -4.32 22.33
N PRO A 283 4.65 -3.44 21.64
CA PRO A 283 4.17 -2.81 20.41
C PRO A 283 4.47 -3.63 19.15
N LEU A 284 5.31 -4.65 19.27
CA LEU A 284 5.85 -5.41 18.15
C LEU A 284 5.62 -6.89 18.35
N ALA A 285 5.31 -7.59 17.26
CA ALA A 285 5.38 -9.04 17.22
C ALA A 285 6.73 -9.45 16.64
N SER A 286 7.40 -10.41 17.25
CA SER A 286 8.65 -10.94 16.70
C SER A 286 8.70 -12.47 16.73
N ARG A 287 9.49 -13.05 15.82
CA ARG A 287 9.71 -14.49 15.72
C ARG A 287 11.07 -14.77 15.10
N THR A 288 11.79 -15.76 15.63
CA THR A 288 13.01 -16.25 15.00
C THR A 288 12.67 -17.36 14.00
N VAL A 289 13.14 -17.21 12.76
CA VAL A 289 12.99 -18.20 11.69
C VAL A 289 14.33 -18.82 11.33
N HIS A 290 14.32 -20.11 10.98
CA HIS A 290 15.52 -20.84 10.57
C HIS A 290 15.54 -21.02 9.05
N LEU A 291 16.63 -20.62 8.41
CA LEU A 291 16.86 -20.75 6.98
C LEU A 291 17.99 -21.75 6.71
N GLU A 292 17.75 -22.74 5.85
CA GLU A 292 18.77 -23.71 5.44
C GLU A 292 18.79 -23.91 3.90
N GLY A 293 19.97 -23.77 3.29
CA GLY A 293 20.15 -23.94 1.85
C GLY A 293 21.47 -23.38 1.32
N HIS A 294 21.57 -23.22 0.01
CA HIS A 294 22.64 -22.45 -0.63
C HIS A 294 22.36 -20.94 -0.46
N LEU A 295 22.42 -20.44 0.78
CA LEU A 295 21.88 -19.13 1.16
C LEU A 295 22.50 -17.96 0.38
N LEU A 296 23.81 -18.02 0.10
CA LEU A 296 24.55 -17.02 -0.67
C LEU A 296 24.46 -17.26 -2.17
N ASP A 297 24.83 -18.46 -2.64
CA ASP A 297 24.94 -18.76 -4.08
C ASP A 297 23.59 -18.66 -4.81
N ALA A 298 22.49 -19.04 -4.14
CA ALA A 298 21.14 -19.00 -4.70
C ALA A 298 20.35 -17.72 -4.32
N GLY A 299 20.99 -16.74 -3.69
CA GLY A 299 20.38 -15.48 -3.26
C GLY A 299 19.14 -15.66 -2.38
N ILE A 300 19.05 -16.78 -1.63
CA ILE A 300 17.88 -17.07 -0.78
C ILE A 300 17.85 -16.10 0.40
N MET A 301 19.01 -15.81 0.98
CA MET A 301 19.10 -14.88 2.09
C MET A 301 18.62 -13.49 1.68
N ASN A 302 19.16 -12.93 0.59
CA ASN A 302 18.77 -11.60 0.13
C ASN A 302 17.26 -11.49 -0.11
N ARG A 303 16.68 -12.44 -0.86
CA ARG A 303 15.22 -12.47 -1.09
C ARG A 303 14.40 -12.56 0.18
N ALA A 304 14.86 -13.35 1.16
CA ALA A 304 14.18 -13.46 2.45
C ALA A 304 14.20 -12.11 3.20
N LEU A 305 15.35 -11.43 3.23
CA LEU A 305 15.49 -10.12 3.85
C LEU A 305 14.67 -9.05 3.12
N ASP A 306 14.72 -9.03 1.79
CA ASP A 306 13.93 -8.14 0.94
C ASP A 306 12.43 -8.34 1.21
N THR A 307 11.96 -9.59 1.28
CA THR A 307 10.57 -9.94 1.61
C THR A 307 10.15 -9.38 2.97
N ILE A 308 11.00 -9.50 3.99
CA ILE A 308 10.71 -8.99 5.34
C ILE A 308 10.50 -7.47 5.29
N VAL A 309 11.39 -6.75 4.60
CA VAL A 309 11.35 -5.29 4.50
C VAL A 309 10.18 -4.83 3.64
N GLU A 310 9.94 -5.46 2.49
CA GLU A 310 8.84 -5.13 1.57
C GLU A 310 7.46 -5.25 2.24
N GLU A 311 7.26 -6.27 3.06
CA GLU A 311 6.04 -6.48 3.86
C GLU A 311 5.96 -5.60 5.12
N GLY A 312 6.98 -4.76 5.37
CA GLY A 312 6.97 -3.76 6.44
C GLY A 312 7.46 -4.27 7.79
N GLY A 313 8.17 -5.40 7.82
CA GLY A 313 8.94 -5.84 8.98
C GLY A 313 10.35 -5.27 9.02
N SER A 314 11.08 -5.66 10.06
CA SER A 314 12.53 -5.48 10.18
C SER A 314 13.16 -6.82 10.59
N PHE A 315 14.48 -6.92 10.49
CA PHE A 315 15.19 -8.17 10.77
C PHE A 315 16.52 -7.95 11.48
N GLN A 316 16.94 -8.97 12.22
CA GLN A 316 18.28 -9.11 12.76
C GLN A 316 18.80 -10.52 12.49
N ILE A 317 19.94 -10.64 11.80
CA ILE A 317 20.62 -11.93 11.64
C ILE A 317 21.32 -12.27 12.95
N LEU A 318 20.85 -13.31 13.65
CA LEU A 318 21.38 -13.71 14.96
C LEU A 318 22.67 -14.53 14.79
N ASN A 319 22.67 -15.44 13.82
CA ASN A 319 23.86 -16.20 13.44
C ASN A 319 23.81 -16.61 11.97
N PHE A 320 24.99 -16.86 11.40
CA PHE A 320 25.15 -17.36 10.05
C PHE A 320 26.26 -18.41 10.02
N GLN A 321 25.92 -19.64 9.66
CA GLN A 321 26.82 -20.77 9.54
C GLN A 321 27.08 -21.04 8.06
N LEU A 322 28.29 -20.70 7.61
CA LEU A 322 28.70 -20.88 6.22
C LEU A 322 29.05 -22.36 5.94
N GLY A 323 28.55 -22.87 4.82
CA GLY A 323 28.94 -24.19 4.32
C GLY A 323 30.46 -24.28 4.05
N THR A 324 31.08 -25.41 4.42
CA THR A 324 32.55 -25.57 4.34
C THR A 324 33.09 -25.75 2.92
N GLN A 325 32.23 -26.20 2.00
CA GLN A 325 32.54 -26.39 0.57
C GLN A 325 31.43 -25.74 -0.26
N ARG A 326 31.67 -25.50 -1.55
CA ARG A 326 30.67 -24.90 -2.48
C ARG A 326 29.33 -25.65 -2.50
N GLN A 327 29.33 -26.96 -2.27
CA GLN A 327 28.12 -27.79 -2.26
C GLN A 327 27.55 -28.00 -0.85
N SER A 328 28.18 -27.45 0.18
CA SER A 328 27.69 -27.52 1.55
C SER A 328 26.57 -26.50 1.75
N LEU A 329 25.53 -26.89 2.48
CA LEU A 329 24.45 -25.98 2.87
C LEU A 329 24.96 -24.99 3.91
N SER A 330 24.45 -23.76 3.83
CA SER A 330 24.58 -22.75 4.88
C SER A 330 23.28 -22.70 5.67
N ALA A 331 23.38 -22.30 6.94
CA ALA A 331 22.24 -22.13 7.83
C ALA A 331 22.28 -20.75 8.49
N ALA A 332 21.13 -20.16 8.75
CA ALA A 332 21.04 -18.89 9.45
C ALA A 332 19.76 -18.79 10.29
N ASP A 333 19.90 -18.20 11.47
CA ASP A 333 18.76 -17.81 12.31
C ASP A 333 18.52 -16.31 12.15
N VAL A 334 17.31 -15.95 11.73
CA VAL A 334 16.91 -14.55 11.51
C VAL A 334 15.80 -14.21 12.48
N HIS A 335 16.03 -13.23 13.34
CA HIS A 335 14.99 -12.61 14.14
C HIS A 335 14.19 -11.66 13.24
N VAL A 336 12.89 -11.90 13.14
CA VAL A 336 11.97 -11.10 12.33
C VAL A 336 11.07 -10.33 13.26
N SER A 337 10.99 -9.02 13.07
CA SER A 337 10.12 -8.10 13.81
C SER A 337 9.07 -7.52 12.89
N ALA A 338 7.85 -7.32 13.39
CA ALA A 338 6.74 -6.75 12.65
C ALA A 338 5.91 -5.79 13.54
N PRO A 339 5.29 -4.76 12.95
CA PRO A 339 4.47 -3.79 13.69
C PRO A 339 3.13 -4.37 14.18
N SER A 340 2.74 -5.57 13.73
CA SER A 340 1.59 -6.31 14.25
C SER A 340 1.76 -7.82 14.08
N PRO A 341 1.05 -8.63 14.91
CA PRO A 341 1.02 -10.08 14.74
C PRO A 341 0.55 -10.51 13.35
N SER A 342 -0.41 -9.79 12.77
CA SER A 342 -0.89 -10.11 11.43
C SER A 342 0.24 -9.95 10.41
N ILE A 343 1.00 -8.86 10.41
CA ILE A 343 2.10 -8.66 9.45
C ILE A 343 3.18 -9.71 9.64
N LEU A 344 3.51 -10.06 10.90
CA LEU A 344 4.46 -11.13 11.19
C LEU A 344 4.05 -12.45 10.56
N GLU A 345 2.78 -12.84 10.66
CA GLU A 345 2.27 -14.08 10.06
C GLU A 345 2.44 -14.08 8.55
N THR A 346 2.25 -12.93 7.90
CA THR A 346 2.47 -12.83 6.45
C THR A 346 3.92 -12.94 6.07
N ILE A 347 4.81 -12.23 6.77
CA ILE A 347 6.24 -12.33 6.52
C ILE A 347 6.68 -13.79 6.68
N VAL A 348 6.30 -14.43 7.79
CA VAL A 348 6.64 -15.84 8.05
C VAL A 348 6.08 -16.76 6.97
N SER A 349 4.85 -16.53 6.50
CA SER A 349 4.25 -17.34 5.42
C SER A 349 5.06 -17.26 4.13
N GLN A 350 5.48 -16.07 3.71
CA GLN A 350 6.30 -15.90 2.50
C GLN A 350 7.72 -16.47 2.68
N LEU A 351 8.29 -16.33 3.88
CA LEU A 351 9.57 -16.96 4.21
C LEU A 351 9.49 -18.49 4.15
N ILE A 352 8.38 -19.10 4.58
CA ILE A 352 8.15 -20.55 4.45
C ILE A 352 8.11 -20.96 2.97
N GLU A 353 7.53 -20.16 2.09
CA GLU A 353 7.57 -20.42 0.64
C GLU A 353 8.99 -20.34 0.05
N LEU A 354 9.85 -19.49 0.61
CA LEU A 354 11.29 -19.46 0.28
C LEU A 354 12.06 -20.65 0.87
N GLY A 355 11.43 -21.41 1.77
CA GLY A 355 11.97 -22.60 2.41
C GLY A 355 12.51 -22.37 3.81
N ALA A 356 12.09 -21.30 4.48
CA ALA A 356 12.26 -21.16 5.92
C ALA A 356 11.47 -22.26 6.65
N VAL A 357 12.06 -22.75 7.73
CA VAL A 357 11.40 -23.69 8.64
C VAL A 357 11.32 -23.05 10.02
N ASN A 358 10.23 -23.31 10.73
CA ASN A 358 10.21 -23.04 12.16
C ASN A 358 11.23 -23.95 12.85
N LEU A 359 11.77 -23.50 13.98
CA LEU A 359 12.64 -24.33 14.80
C LEU A 359 11.92 -25.66 15.14
N PRO A 360 12.63 -26.80 15.19
CA PRO A 360 12.05 -28.15 15.33
C PRO A 360 11.11 -28.36 16.53
N THR A 361 11.13 -27.46 17.51
CA THR A 361 10.29 -27.47 18.71
C THR A 361 8.88 -26.90 18.54
N GLU A 362 8.48 -26.38 17.36
CA GLU A 362 7.19 -25.71 17.13
C GLU A 362 6.37 -26.26 15.93
N ALA A 363 6.44 -27.56 15.63
CA ALA A 363 5.52 -28.14 14.63
C ALA A 363 4.09 -28.17 15.19
N ARG A 364 3.22 -27.31 14.67
CA ARG A 364 1.78 -27.25 14.97
C ARG A 364 0.97 -27.96 13.89
N ASP A 365 -0.16 -28.53 14.28
CA ASP A 365 -1.10 -29.13 13.34
C ASP A 365 -1.81 -28.07 12.49
N ALA A 366 -2.17 -28.48 11.28
CA ALA A 366 -2.92 -27.64 10.35
C ALA A 366 -4.34 -27.38 10.85
N GLN A 367 -4.78 -26.14 10.75
CA GLN A 367 -6.14 -25.77 11.12
C GLN A 367 -7.12 -26.21 10.04
N LEU A 368 -8.23 -26.82 10.45
CA LEU A 368 -9.22 -27.41 9.55
C LEU A 368 -10.59 -26.75 9.75
N ALA A 369 -11.27 -26.44 8.65
CA ALA A 369 -12.65 -25.95 8.67
C ALA A 369 -13.52 -26.76 7.69
N PRO A 370 -14.77 -27.07 8.05
CA PRO A 370 -15.66 -27.86 7.20
C PRO A 370 -16.17 -27.07 5.99
N VAL A 371 -16.36 -27.76 4.88
CA VAL A 371 -17.10 -27.25 3.71
C VAL A 371 -18.60 -27.27 4.02
N MET A 372 -19.20 -26.09 4.09
CA MET A 372 -20.63 -25.91 4.42
C MET A 372 -21.52 -25.81 3.17
N GLN A 373 -20.95 -25.50 2.01
CA GLN A 373 -21.65 -25.34 0.74
C GLN A 373 -20.79 -25.97 -0.37
N ALA A 374 -21.42 -26.80 -1.22
CA ALA A 374 -20.72 -27.43 -2.33
C ALA A 374 -20.12 -26.38 -3.27
N GLY A 375 -18.88 -26.58 -3.67
CA GLY A 375 -18.15 -25.67 -4.55
C GLY A 375 -17.64 -24.38 -3.88
N VAL A 376 -17.65 -24.30 -2.55
CA VAL A 376 -17.25 -23.12 -1.75
C VAL A 376 -16.33 -23.54 -0.60
N ALA A 377 -15.13 -22.99 -0.55
CA ALA A 377 -14.18 -23.20 0.54
C ALA A 377 -14.55 -22.37 1.79
N PRO A 378 -14.16 -22.80 3.00
CA PRO A 378 -14.29 -21.99 4.22
C PRO A 378 -13.48 -20.68 4.13
N ASN A 379 -13.75 -19.75 5.05
CA ASN A 379 -12.96 -18.53 5.17
C ASN A 379 -11.49 -18.86 5.43
N ASP A 380 -10.59 -18.07 4.85
CA ASP A 380 -9.14 -18.22 4.99
C ASP A 380 -8.58 -19.61 4.60
N PHE A 381 -9.22 -20.29 3.65
CA PHE A 381 -8.64 -21.52 3.08
C PHE A 381 -7.25 -21.27 2.51
N TYR A 382 -6.34 -22.21 2.71
CA TYR A 382 -5.01 -22.18 2.12
C TYR A 382 -5.09 -22.36 0.60
N VAL A 383 -4.43 -21.47 -0.15
CA VAL A 383 -4.36 -21.55 -1.61
C VAL A 383 -3.12 -22.34 -2.00
N THR A 384 -3.30 -23.44 -2.72
CA THR A 384 -2.20 -24.31 -3.10
C THR A 384 -1.29 -23.67 -4.15
N THR A 385 -0.02 -24.05 -4.12
CA THR A 385 0.97 -23.66 -5.14
C THR A 385 1.24 -24.82 -6.10
N ILE A 386 2.13 -24.62 -7.08
CA ILE A 386 2.59 -25.68 -7.97
C ILE A 386 3.46 -26.74 -7.28
N TYR A 387 3.95 -26.47 -6.07
CA TYR A 387 4.98 -27.28 -5.44
C TYR A 387 4.40 -28.44 -4.62
N PRO A 388 5.09 -29.59 -4.55
CA PRO A 388 4.71 -30.68 -3.66
C PRO A 388 4.58 -30.16 -2.22
N THR A 389 3.42 -30.39 -1.62
CA THR A 389 3.07 -29.85 -0.30
C THR A 389 2.76 -31.01 0.65
N GLU A 390 3.10 -30.85 1.93
CA GLU A 390 2.71 -31.73 3.02
C GLU A 390 1.97 -30.92 4.09
N VAL A 391 1.02 -31.55 4.77
CA VAL A 391 0.24 -30.96 5.86
C VAL A 391 0.36 -31.79 7.13
N CYS A 392 0.54 -31.14 8.28
CA CYS A 392 0.68 -31.78 9.59
C CYS A 392 -0.71 -31.99 10.21
N ILE A 393 -1.05 -33.23 10.55
CA ILE A 393 -2.31 -33.60 11.20
C ILE A 393 -2.00 -34.63 12.28
N ASP A 394 -2.47 -34.39 13.50
CA ASP A 394 -2.20 -35.24 14.66
C ASP A 394 -0.69 -35.53 14.83
N GLY A 395 0.15 -34.51 14.61
CA GLY A 395 1.62 -34.61 14.63
C GLY A 395 2.26 -35.35 13.46
N THR A 396 1.49 -35.77 12.45
CA THR A 396 1.97 -36.54 11.29
C THR A 396 1.89 -35.73 10.01
N TRP A 397 2.99 -35.70 9.23
CA TRP A 397 3.03 -35.03 7.93
C TRP A 397 2.42 -35.91 6.83
N VAL A 398 1.31 -35.48 6.27
CA VAL A 398 0.56 -36.14 5.19
C VAL A 398 0.85 -35.44 3.85
N PRO A 399 1.29 -36.16 2.80
CA PRO A 399 1.53 -35.57 1.49
C PRO A 399 0.23 -35.24 0.76
N VAL A 400 0.19 -34.05 0.15
CA VAL A 400 -0.93 -33.60 -0.68
C VAL A 400 -0.84 -34.26 -2.05
N THR A 401 -1.91 -34.94 -2.45
CA THR A 401 -2.03 -35.56 -3.79
C THR A 401 -2.70 -34.61 -4.78
N HIS A 402 -2.49 -34.84 -6.09
CA HIS A 402 -3.09 -34.06 -7.19
C HIS A 402 -2.72 -32.57 -7.15
N GLN A 403 -1.49 -32.25 -6.74
CA GLN A 403 -1.00 -30.90 -6.58
C GLN A 403 -1.21 -30.04 -7.84
N ARG A 404 -1.76 -28.85 -7.65
CA ARG A 404 -1.97 -27.80 -8.65
C ARG A 404 -1.96 -26.46 -7.92
N MET A 405 -1.62 -25.37 -8.61
CA MET A 405 -1.90 -24.02 -8.09
C MET A 405 -3.40 -23.71 -8.07
N ASP A 406 -3.77 -22.71 -7.27
CA ASP A 406 -5.11 -22.11 -7.21
C ASP A 406 -6.22 -23.08 -6.78
N GLY A 407 -5.85 -24.06 -5.97
CA GLY A 407 -6.75 -25.01 -5.33
C GLY A 407 -6.82 -24.81 -3.81
N ALA A 408 -7.67 -25.61 -3.18
CA ALA A 408 -7.72 -25.80 -1.73
C ALA A 408 -7.21 -27.21 -1.38
N ILE A 409 -6.71 -27.39 -0.15
CA ILE A 409 -6.34 -28.72 0.36
C ILE A 409 -7.53 -29.29 1.11
N ALA A 410 -8.21 -30.25 0.50
CA ALA A 410 -9.29 -31.02 1.10
C ALA A 410 -8.74 -32.28 1.79
N LEU A 411 -9.29 -32.55 2.97
CA LEU A 411 -8.94 -33.67 3.83
C LEU A 411 -10.15 -34.57 4.00
N LEU A 412 -9.90 -35.86 3.80
CA LEU A 412 -10.85 -36.92 4.03
C LEU A 412 -10.27 -37.92 5.01
N GLN A 413 -11.00 -38.17 6.09
CA GLN A 413 -10.69 -39.25 7.02
C GLN A 413 -11.14 -40.57 6.41
N THR A 414 -10.18 -41.46 6.14
CA THR A 414 -10.44 -42.82 5.63
C THR A 414 -10.17 -43.84 6.73
N PRO A 415 -10.65 -45.10 6.61
CA PRO A 415 -10.30 -46.17 7.53
C PRO A 415 -8.78 -46.43 7.65
N GLN A 416 -7.98 -45.98 6.66
CA GLN A 416 -6.52 -46.12 6.59
C GLN A 416 -5.77 -44.88 7.11
N GLY A 417 -6.48 -43.85 7.57
CA GLY A 417 -5.92 -42.59 8.06
C GLY A 417 -6.38 -41.37 7.25
N TRP A 418 -5.77 -40.22 7.54
CA TRP A 418 -6.02 -38.97 6.83
C TRP A 418 -5.46 -39.02 5.40
N THR A 419 -6.24 -38.54 4.44
CA THR A 419 -5.78 -38.35 3.06
C THR A 419 -5.95 -36.88 2.68
N ALA A 420 -4.89 -36.28 2.14
CA ALA A 420 -4.88 -34.89 1.68
C ALA A 420 -4.89 -34.83 0.15
N ARG A 421 -5.80 -34.02 -0.40
CA ARG A 421 -5.97 -33.85 -1.85
C ARG A 421 -6.13 -32.38 -2.20
N CYS A 422 -5.39 -31.92 -3.19
CA CYS A 422 -5.63 -30.62 -3.81
C CYS A 422 -6.87 -30.71 -4.70
N LYS A 423 -7.85 -29.83 -4.45
CA LYS A 423 -9.11 -29.71 -5.20
C LYS A 423 -9.32 -28.26 -5.64
N LEU A 424 -9.95 -28.05 -6.80
CA LEU A 424 -10.42 -26.73 -7.19
C LEU A 424 -11.66 -26.36 -6.39
N LEU A 425 -11.94 -25.06 -6.24
CA LEU A 425 -13.07 -24.58 -5.43
C LEU A 425 -14.39 -25.25 -5.80
N ARG A 426 -14.69 -25.35 -7.10
CA ARG A 426 -15.93 -25.96 -7.63
C ARG A 426 -16.07 -27.47 -7.37
N ASP A 427 -14.99 -28.16 -7.01
CA ASP A 427 -14.96 -29.61 -6.78
C ASP A 427 -15.03 -29.98 -5.28
N LEU A 428 -15.17 -28.97 -4.40
CA LEU A 428 -15.35 -29.16 -2.96
C LEU A 428 -16.75 -29.65 -2.64
N GLU A 429 -16.85 -30.64 -1.76
CA GLU A 429 -18.11 -31.28 -1.37
C GLU A 429 -18.42 -31.04 0.10
N VAL A 430 -19.71 -30.97 0.45
CA VAL A 430 -20.15 -30.83 1.84
C VAL A 430 -19.71 -32.05 2.65
N GLY A 431 -19.08 -31.81 3.79
CA GLY A 431 -18.51 -32.85 4.66
C GLY A 431 -17.01 -33.04 4.52
N GLU A 432 -16.37 -32.44 3.50
CA GLU A 432 -14.91 -32.34 3.45
C GLU A 432 -14.40 -31.32 4.47
N SER A 433 -13.22 -31.57 5.05
CA SER A 433 -12.50 -30.57 5.84
C SER A 433 -11.42 -29.93 4.97
N VAL A 434 -11.32 -28.60 4.98
CA VAL A 434 -10.33 -27.86 4.19
C VAL A 434 -9.32 -27.21 5.12
N VAL A 435 -8.06 -27.23 4.74
CA VAL A 435 -6.99 -26.54 5.46
C VAL A 435 -7.19 -25.03 5.38
N VAL A 436 -7.19 -24.37 6.54
CA VAL A 436 -7.26 -22.92 6.70
C VAL A 436 -6.01 -22.39 7.39
N GLY A 437 -5.70 -21.11 7.18
CA GLY A 437 -4.48 -20.50 7.68
C GLY A 437 -3.22 -21.08 7.03
N VAL A 438 -2.11 -20.99 7.76
CA VAL A 438 -0.75 -21.33 7.26
C VAL A 438 0.02 -22.28 8.18
N GLU A 439 -0.53 -22.59 9.36
CA GLU A 439 0.09 -23.51 10.31
C GLU A 439 0.07 -24.95 9.79
N GLY A 440 1.11 -25.72 10.11
CA GLY A 440 1.18 -27.13 9.74
C GLY A 440 1.30 -27.40 8.25
N ILE A 441 1.81 -26.46 7.43
CA ILE A 441 2.01 -26.64 5.99
C ILE A 441 3.49 -26.51 5.65
N ARG A 442 4.02 -27.38 4.79
CA ARG A 442 5.38 -27.24 4.24
C ARG A 442 5.48 -27.67 2.79
N SER A 443 6.36 -27.01 2.04
CA SER A 443 6.68 -27.40 0.66
C SER A 443 7.93 -28.29 0.61
N ARG A 444 7.87 -29.41 -0.12
CA ARG A 444 9.05 -30.23 -0.45
C ARG A 444 9.60 -29.83 -1.82
N ARG A 445 10.63 -29.00 -1.84
CA ARG A 445 11.44 -28.73 -3.03
C ARG A 445 12.65 -29.67 -3.06
N LYS A 446 12.90 -30.39 -4.15
CA LYS A 446 14.17 -31.13 -4.34
C LYS A 446 15.33 -30.14 -4.48
N SER A 447 16.47 -30.41 -3.85
CA SER A 447 17.64 -29.51 -3.88
C SER A 447 18.08 -29.15 -5.30
N SER A 448 18.06 -30.11 -6.24
CA SER A 448 18.46 -29.89 -7.64
C SER A 448 17.54 -28.98 -8.47
N THR A 449 16.30 -28.77 -8.02
CA THR A 449 15.36 -27.78 -8.59
C THR A 449 15.51 -26.39 -7.98
N ARG A 450 16.09 -26.26 -6.78
CA ARG A 450 16.50 -24.94 -6.24
C ARG A 450 17.60 -24.34 -7.12
N ASP A 451 18.53 -25.17 -7.62
CA ASP A 451 19.72 -24.69 -8.33
C ASP A 451 19.53 -24.49 -9.85
N ARG A 452 18.60 -25.20 -10.49
CA ARG A 452 18.47 -25.22 -11.97
C ARG A 452 17.65 -24.10 -12.58
N GLN A 453 16.77 -23.44 -11.83
CA GLN A 453 16.05 -22.26 -12.35
C GLN A 453 16.93 -21.00 -12.38
N ILE A 454 18.13 -21.05 -11.80
CA ILE A 454 19.01 -19.89 -11.59
C ILE A 454 19.92 -19.61 -12.79
N ASN A 455 20.18 -20.59 -13.68
CA ASN A 455 21.08 -20.40 -14.83
C ASN A 455 20.40 -19.91 -16.12
N ASN A 456 19.09 -19.61 -16.10
CA ASN A 456 18.37 -19.01 -17.24
C ASN A 456 17.85 -17.62 -16.88
N GLU A 457 18.71 -16.76 -16.33
CA GLU A 457 18.56 -15.32 -16.44
C GLU A 457 19.07 -14.86 -17.81
N HIS A 458 18.27 -15.13 -18.84
CA HIS A 458 18.14 -14.14 -19.89
C HIS A 458 16.93 -13.29 -19.51
N GLU A 459 17.20 -12.04 -19.15
CA GLU A 459 16.21 -10.98 -19.01
C GLU A 459 15.18 -11.09 -20.14
N PHE A 460 14.03 -11.64 -19.81
CA PHE A 460 12.81 -11.47 -20.59
C PHE A 460 11.97 -10.43 -19.87
N ALA A 461 12.48 -9.20 -19.87
CA ALA A 461 11.67 -8.04 -19.56
C ALA A 461 10.71 -7.81 -20.73
N PHE A 462 9.40 -7.94 -20.49
CA PHE A 462 8.44 -7.22 -21.33
C PHE A 462 8.49 -5.75 -20.93
N MET A 463 8.34 -4.85 -21.92
CA MET A 463 8.30 -3.38 -21.78
C MET A 463 9.66 -2.66 -21.95
N GLY A 464 10.30 -2.91 -23.10
CA GLY A 464 11.42 -2.12 -23.61
C GLY A 464 11.26 -1.81 -25.10
N ALA A 465 10.08 -1.39 -25.53
CA ALA A 465 9.85 -0.93 -26.90
C ALA A 465 8.88 0.25 -26.88
N GLY A 466 9.44 1.46 -26.89
CA GLY A 466 8.68 2.64 -27.27
C GLY A 466 8.19 2.46 -28.69
N VAL A 467 6.87 2.36 -28.86
CA VAL A 467 6.23 2.43 -30.17
C VAL A 467 5.36 3.69 -30.19
N SER A 468 5.80 4.62 -31.01
CA SER A 468 5.26 5.96 -31.21
C SER A 468 3.81 5.94 -31.71
N SER A 469 2.96 6.76 -31.08
CA SER A 469 1.59 7.08 -31.48
C SER A 469 1.58 8.36 -32.33
N GLU A 470 1.85 8.28 -33.64
CA GLU A 470 1.81 9.45 -34.54
C GLU A 470 0.40 10.05 -34.77
N ARG A 471 -0.56 9.82 -33.85
CA ARG A 471 -1.83 10.56 -33.76
C ARG A 471 -2.06 11.00 -32.32
N ARG A 472 -2.53 12.24 -32.14
CA ARG A 472 -2.91 12.76 -30.82
C ARG A 472 -4.12 11.99 -30.29
N VAL A 473 -3.88 11.06 -29.36
CA VAL A 473 -4.92 10.28 -28.66
C VAL A 473 -6.02 11.18 -28.11
N GLU A 474 -5.63 12.35 -27.57
CA GLU A 474 -6.54 13.38 -27.05
C GLU A 474 -7.64 13.79 -28.04
N ILE A 475 -7.30 14.01 -29.32
CA ILE A 475 -8.28 14.44 -30.34
C ILE A 475 -9.29 13.31 -30.60
N VAL A 476 -8.82 12.07 -30.62
CA VAL A 476 -9.69 10.91 -30.85
C VAL A 476 -10.60 10.69 -29.65
N VAL A 477 -10.08 10.83 -28.44
CA VAL A 477 -10.88 10.77 -27.20
C VAL A 477 -11.95 11.86 -27.19
N GLU A 478 -11.63 13.08 -27.60
CA GLU A 478 -12.61 14.18 -27.70
C GLU A 478 -13.76 13.87 -28.66
N GLN A 479 -13.45 13.31 -29.83
CA GLN A 479 -14.48 12.88 -30.78
C GLN A 479 -15.36 11.77 -30.21
N ILE A 480 -14.77 10.76 -29.58
CA ILE A 480 -15.51 9.64 -29.00
C ILE A 480 -16.38 10.12 -27.84
N ALA A 481 -15.86 10.96 -26.95
CA ALA A 481 -16.60 11.53 -25.83
C ALA A 481 -17.82 12.35 -26.29
N TRP A 482 -17.63 13.20 -27.30
CA TRP A 482 -18.73 13.98 -27.89
C TRP A 482 -19.84 13.07 -28.47
N GLU A 483 -19.45 11.99 -29.14
CA GLU A 483 -20.41 11.03 -29.71
C GLU A 483 -21.12 10.20 -28.64
N MET A 484 -20.39 9.67 -27.65
CA MET A 484 -20.99 8.94 -26.53
C MET A 484 -22.04 9.79 -25.82
N ARG A 485 -21.75 11.07 -25.60
CA ARG A 485 -22.73 12.02 -25.08
C ARG A 485 -23.95 12.15 -25.99
N ARG A 486 -23.75 12.37 -27.29
CA ARG A 486 -24.86 12.52 -28.24
C ARG A 486 -25.72 11.25 -28.32
N ILE A 487 -25.12 10.07 -28.25
CA ILE A 487 -25.83 8.78 -28.21
C ILE A 487 -26.66 8.68 -26.94
N ARG A 488 -26.08 9.01 -25.77
CA ARG A 488 -26.82 9.02 -24.51
C ARG A 488 -27.98 10.02 -24.53
N ASP A 489 -27.73 11.26 -24.97
CA ASP A 489 -28.73 12.34 -24.95
C ASP A 489 -29.92 12.06 -25.89
N ARG A 490 -29.73 11.23 -26.94
CA ARG A 490 -30.83 10.76 -27.82
C ARG A 490 -31.45 9.43 -27.38
N GLY A 491 -31.03 8.86 -26.25
CA GLY A 491 -31.50 7.55 -25.77
C GLY A 491 -31.03 6.36 -26.60
N GLY A 492 -29.88 6.48 -27.26
CA GLY A 492 -29.24 5.39 -28.00
C GLY A 492 -28.51 4.40 -27.09
N LYS A 493 -27.87 3.40 -27.70
CA LYS A 493 -27.27 2.26 -27.01
C LYS A 493 -25.77 2.16 -27.26
N VAL A 494 -24.98 2.25 -26.18
CA VAL A 494 -23.54 1.99 -26.17
C VAL A 494 -23.25 0.66 -25.48
N VAL A 495 -22.50 -0.20 -26.16
CA VAL A 495 -22.02 -1.48 -25.63
C VAL A 495 -20.53 -1.36 -25.32
N VAL A 496 -20.11 -1.79 -24.14
CA VAL A 496 -18.68 -1.89 -23.78
C VAL A 496 -18.28 -3.35 -23.76
N THR A 497 -17.19 -3.69 -24.43
CA THR A 497 -16.50 -4.98 -24.27
C THR A 497 -15.17 -4.74 -23.61
N ALA A 498 -14.92 -5.30 -22.42
CA ALA A 498 -13.74 -4.98 -21.63
C ALA A 498 -12.97 -6.22 -21.15
N GLY A 499 -11.64 -6.10 -21.10
CA GLY A 499 -10.72 -7.12 -20.59
C GLY A 499 -10.17 -6.77 -19.21
N PRO A 500 -9.51 -7.71 -18.53
CA PRO A 500 -8.97 -7.50 -17.18
C PRO A 500 -7.89 -6.41 -17.13
N VAL A 501 -7.24 -6.12 -18.26
CA VAL A 501 -6.26 -5.02 -18.38
C VAL A 501 -6.86 -3.67 -17.98
N VAL A 502 -8.16 -3.45 -18.18
CA VAL A 502 -8.86 -2.23 -17.72
C VAL A 502 -8.70 -2.04 -16.21
N ILE A 503 -8.70 -3.13 -15.45
CA ILE A 503 -8.54 -3.10 -14.00
C ILE A 503 -7.06 -2.90 -13.65
N HIS A 504 -6.17 -3.67 -14.28
CA HIS A 504 -4.73 -3.62 -14.02
C HIS A 504 -4.08 -2.26 -14.31
N THR A 505 -4.63 -1.48 -15.24
CA THR A 505 -4.15 -0.12 -15.57
C THR A 505 -4.85 0.98 -14.78
N GLY A 506 -5.63 0.62 -13.73
CA GLY A 506 -6.35 1.58 -12.88
C GLY A 506 -7.65 2.14 -13.48
N GLY A 507 -8.09 1.65 -14.65
CA GLY A 507 -9.27 2.12 -15.36
C GLY A 507 -10.62 1.71 -14.76
N SER A 508 -10.67 0.85 -13.73
CA SER A 508 -11.93 0.39 -13.11
C SER A 508 -12.82 1.55 -12.67
N HIS A 509 -12.29 2.52 -11.93
CA HIS A 509 -13.08 3.63 -11.39
C HIS A 509 -13.63 4.55 -12.50
N HIS A 510 -12.89 4.74 -13.58
CA HIS A 510 -13.34 5.49 -14.76
C HIS A 510 -14.47 4.75 -15.48
N LEU A 511 -14.33 3.43 -15.72
CA LEU A 511 -15.37 2.63 -16.36
C LEU A 511 -16.64 2.56 -15.50
N ALA A 512 -16.49 2.34 -14.18
CA ALA A 512 -17.58 2.35 -13.23
C ALA A 512 -18.34 3.70 -13.25
N ARG A 513 -17.61 4.82 -13.37
CA ARG A 513 -18.21 6.14 -13.53
C ARG A 513 -19.00 6.29 -14.84
N LEU A 514 -18.48 5.78 -15.97
CA LEU A 514 -19.20 5.82 -17.25
C LEU A 514 -20.52 5.03 -17.19
N ILE A 515 -20.54 3.90 -16.48
CA ILE A 515 -21.75 3.11 -16.23
C ILE A 515 -22.73 3.91 -15.36
N ARG A 516 -22.26 4.45 -14.22
CA ARG A 516 -23.08 5.24 -13.29
C ARG A 516 -23.71 6.48 -13.93
N GLU A 517 -22.98 7.14 -14.83
CA GLU A 517 -23.46 8.33 -15.54
C GLU A 517 -24.30 8.02 -16.80
N GLY A 518 -24.61 6.73 -17.02
CA GLY A 518 -25.52 6.28 -18.07
C GLY A 518 -24.94 6.29 -19.49
N TYR A 519 -23.62 6.34 -19.64
CA TYR A 519 -22.98 6.25 -20.96
C TYR A 519 -22.80 4.81 -21.47
N VAL A 520 -23.02 3.81 -20.62
CA VAL A 520 -22.86 2.39 -20.94
C VAL A 520 -24.18 1.68 -20.70
N ASN A 521 -24.71 1.01 -21.72
CA ASN A 521 -25.99 0.30 -21.65
C ASN A 521 -25.83 -1.21 -21.56
N VAL A 522 -24.68 -1.75 -21.92
CA VAL A 522 -24.36 -3.19 -21.86
C VAL A 522 -22.87 -3.37 -21.59
N LEU A 523 -22.51 -4.32 -20.72
CA LEU A 523 -21.13 -4.75 -20.52
C LEU A 523 -20.91 -6.21 -20.96
N LEU A 524 -19.94 -6.43 -21.85
CA LEU A 524 -19.56 -7.75 -22.33
C LEU A 524 -18.13 -8.05 -21.89
N GLY A 525 -17.86 -9.22 -21.31
CA GLY A 525 -16.54 -9.56 -20.80
C GLY A 525 -16.34 -11.05 -20.56
N GLY A 526 -15.27 -11.39 -19.86
CA GLY A 526 -15.02 -12.75 -19.38
C GLY A 526 -14.93 -12.81 -17.87
N ASN A 527 -14.72 -14.01 -17.32
CA ASN A 527 -14.57 -14.22 -15.87
C ASN A 527 -13.52 -13.27 -15.24
N ALA A 528 -12.36 -13.12 -15.89
CA ALA A 528 -11.22 -12.38 -15.34
C ALA A 528 -11.51 -10.90 -15.05
N ILE A 529 -12.21 -10.16 -15.92
CA ILE A 529 -12.49 -8.74 -15.66
C ILE A 529 -13.40 -8.58 -14.43
N ALA A 530 -14.41 -9.43 -14.31
CA ALA A 530 -15.31 -9.40 -13.16
C ALA A 530 -14.57 -9.78 -11.87
N VAL A 531 -13.74 -10.84 -11.90
CA VAL A 531 -12.93 -11.25 -10.75
C VAL A 531 -12.00 -10.14 -10.29
N HIS A 532 -11.25 -9.51 -11.20
CA HIS A 532 -10.29 -8.47 -10.81
C HIS A 532 -10.96 -7.16 -10.37
N ASP A 533 -12.10 -6.80 -10.95
CA ASP A 533 -12.88 -5.66 -10.47
C ASP A 533 -13.38 -5.89 -9.03
N ILE A 534 -13.88 -7.09 -8.76
CA ILE A 534 -14.35 -7.49 -7.42
C ILE A 534 -13.18 -7.60 -6.44
N GLU A 535 -12.04 -8.15 -6.87
CA GLU A 535 -10.79 -8.20 -6.09
C GLU A 535 -10.36 -6.79 -5.69
N GLN A 536 -10.34 -5.85 -6.65
CA GLN A 536 -9.96 -4.46 -6.39
C GLN A 536 -10.97 -3.78 -5.44
N ALA A 537 -12.27 -4.02 -5.62
CA ALA A 537 -13.30 -3.45 -4.78
C ALA A 537 -13.18 -3.91 -3.31
N LEU A 538 -12.92 -5.20 -3.11
CA LEU A 538 -12.88 -5.83 -1.78
C LEU A 538 -11.52 -5.65 -1.08
N MET A 539 -10.42 -5.83 -1.80
CA MET A 539 -9.07 -5.96 -1.23
C MET A 539 -8.13 -4.83 -1.66
N GLY A 540 -8.51 -3.99 -2.62
CA GLY A 540 -7.65 -2.92 -3.16
C GLY A 540 -6.56 -3.43 -4.12
N THR A 541 -6.58 -4.72 -4.49
CA THR A 541 -5.55 -5.35 -5.32
C THR A 541 -6.08 -5.85 -6.65
N SER A 542 -5.19 -6.04 -7.62
CA SER A 542 -5.49 -6.74 -8.87
C SER A 542 -4.35 -7.71 -9.20
N LEU A 543 -4.66 -9.01 -9.33
CA LEU A 543 -3.65 -10.09 -9.38
C LEU A 543 -2.66 -10.01 -8.21
N GLY A 544 -3.14 -9.56 -7.05
CA GLY A 544 -2.29 -9.38 -5.90
C GLY A 544 -1.28 -8.24 -5.98
N VAL A 545 -1.44 -7.29 -6.91
CA VAL A 545 -0.70 -6.02 -6.90
C VAL A 545 -1.59 -4.95 -6.28
N ASP A 546 -1.06 -4.19 -5.32
CA ASP A 546 -1.72 -3.03 -4.73
C ASP A 546 -1.87 -1.94 -5.80
N MET A 547 -3.12 -1.55 -6.08
CA MET A 547 -3.42 -0.63 -7.17
C MET A 547 -3.00 0.83 -6.88
N GLN A 548 -2.72 1.18 -5.63
CA GLN A 548 -2.21 2.51 -5.27
C GLN A 548 -0.68 2.57 -5.36
N ARG A 549 0.01 1.47 -5.01
CA ARG A 549 1.49 1.42 -5.00
C ARG A 549 2.12 0.85 -6.26
N GLY A 550 1.37 0.05 -7.02
CA GLY A 550 1.93 -0.73 -8.13
C GLY A 550 2.89 -1.84 -7.67
N THR A 551 2.92 -2.17 -6.38
CA THR A 551 3.77 -3.21 -5.79
C THR A 551 2.94 -4.45 -5.42
N PRO A 552 3.56 -5.64 -5.33
CA PRO A 552 2.87 -6.82 -4.79
C PRO A 552 2.25 -6.52 -3.41
N ALA A 553 1.03 -7.00 -3.22
CA ALA A 553 0.27 -6.90 -2.00
C ALA A 553 0.38 -8.22 -1.22
N ARG A 554 0.39 -8.07 0.10
CA ARG A 554 0.34 -9.15 1.10
C ARG A 554 -0.61 -10.28 0.69
N GLY A 555 -0.10 -11.50 0.49
CA GLY A 555 -0.92 -12.66 0.14
C GLY A 555 -1.73 -12.48 -1.15
N GLY A 556 -1.34 -11.53 -2.00
CA GLY A 556 -2.12 -11.05 -3.12
C GLY A 556 -2.42 -12.13 -4.16
N HIS A 557 -1.53 -13.11 -4.29
CA HIS A 557 -1.79 -14.31 -5.10
C HIS A 557 -3.06 -15.07 -4.66
N ARG A 558 -3.54 -14.89 -3.43
CA ARG A 558 -4.77 -15.48 -2.87
C ARG A 558 -6.01 -14.61 -3.08
N HIS A 559 -5.86 -13.29 -3.25
CA HIS A 559 -6.98 -12.34 -3.20
C HIS A 559 -8.03 -12.60 -4.27
N HIS A 560 -7.60 -12.87 -5.51
CA HIS A 560 -8.52 -13.20 -6.59
C HIS A 560 -9.30 -14.51 -6.33
N LEU A 561 -8.66 -15.53 -5.74
CA LEU A 561 -9.35 -16.78 -5.33
C LEU A 561 -10.33 -16.54 -4.17
N GLN A 562 -9.98 -15.66 -3.22
CA GLN A 562 -10.88 -15.26 -2.15
C GLN A 562 -12.10 -14.52 -2.69
N ALA A 563 -11.91 -13.61 -3.66
CA ALA A 563 -12.99 -12.93 -4.36
C ALA A 563 -13.90 -13.92 -5.08
N ILE A 564 -13.34 -14.86 -5.85
CA ILE A 564 -14.10 -15.93 -6.51
C ILE A 564 -14.92 -16.74 -5.49
N ASN A 565 -14.26 -17.20 -4.42
CA ASN A 565 -14.91 -18.03 -3.40
C ASN A 565 -16.05 -17.28 -2.69
N LEU A 566 -15.87 -15.98 -2.42
CA LEU A 566 -16.86 -15.13 -1.78
C LEU A 566 -18.10 -14.94 -2.67
N ILE A 567 -17.92 -14.62 -3.95
CA ILE A 567 -19.05 -14.47 -4.88
C ILE A 567 -19.79 -15.80 -5.06
N ARG A 568 -19.07 -16.93 -5.16
CA ARG A 568 -19.70 -18.27 -5.18
C ARG A 568 -20.51 -18.55 -3.92
N ARG A 569 -20.06 -18.06 -2.76
CA ARG A 569 -20.80 -18.16 -1.50
C ARG A 569 -22.07 -17.30 -1.50
N CYS A 570 -21.99 -16.09 -2.04
CA CYS A 570 -23.15 -15.22 -2.18
C CYS A 570 -24.16 -15.75 -3.21
N GLY A 571 -23.72 -16.58 -4.15
CA GLY A 571 -24.54 -17.24 -5.16
C GLY A 571 -24.33 -16.69 -6.56
N ASP A 572 -24.21 -15.36 -6.68
CA ASP A 572 -23.85 -14.61 -7.90
C ASP A 572 -23.45 -13.18 -7.53
N ILE A 573 -23.06 -12.38 -8.53
CA ILE A 573 -22.64 -10.98 -8.34
C ILE A 573 -23.80 -10.11 -7.81
N ALA A 574 -25.03 -10.31 -8.30
CA ALA A 574 -26.18 -9.50 -7.91
C ALA A 574 -26.50 -9.68 -6.41
N ASN A 575 -26.53 -10.93 -5.94
CA ASN A 575 -26.70 -11.28 -4.54
C ASN A 575 -25.58 -10.70 -3.66
N ALA A 576 -24.34 -10.66 -4.13
CA ALA A 576 -23.24 -10.04 -3.38
C ALA A 576 -23.43 -8.52 -3.19
N VAL A 577 -24.03 -7.84 -4.17
CA VAL A 577 -24.39 -6.41 -4.07
C VAL A 577 -25.57 -6.22 -3.11
N GLU A 578 -26.62 -7.04 -3.21
CA GLU A 578 -27.80 -6.98 -2.34
C GLU A 578 -27.46 -7.25 -0.87
N GLN A 579 -26.54 -8.18 -0.61
CA GLN A 579 -26.04 -8.49 0.74
C GLN A 579 -25.09 -7.42 1.30
N GLY A 580 -24.72 -6.40 0.51
CA GLY A 580 -23.76 -5.36 0.90
C GLY A 580 -22.30 -5.83 0.99
N VAL A 581 -21.99 -6.99 0.38
CA VAL A 581 -20.63 -7.52 0.32
C VAL A 581 -19.81 -6.78 -0.75
N LEU A 582 -20.40 -6.57 -1.93
CA LEU A 582 -19.82 -5.77 -3.00
C LEU A 582 -20.46 -4.39 -3.01
N THR A 583 -19.68 -3.35 -2.71
CA THR A 583 -20.19 -1.97 -2.47
C THR A 583 -19.72 -0.92 -3.48
N ARG A 584 -18.81 -1.29 -4.38
CA ARG A 584 -18.20 -0.42 -5.40
C ARG A 584 -17.59 -1.24 -6.53
N GLY A 585 -17.20 -0.58 -7.63
CA GLY A 585 -16.58 -1.22 -8.80
C GLY A 585 -17.48 -1.27 -10.03
N VAL A 586 -16.93 -1.74 -11.16
CA VAL A 586 -17.64 -1.90 -12.44
C VAL A 586 -18.86 -2.81 -12.29
N MET A 587 -18.68 -3.98 -11.69
CA MET A 587 -19.76 -4.96 -11.53
C MET A 587 -20.85 -4.47 -10.57
N TYR A 588 -20.47 -3.73 -9.52
CA TYR A 588 -21.41 -3.06 -8.62
C TYR A 588 -22.30 -2.06 -9.36
N GLU A 589 -21.69 -1.17 -10.17
CA GLU A 589 -22.44 -0.17 -10.92
C GLU A 589 -23.34 -0.81 -11.98
N CYS A 590 -22.93 -1.94 -12.58
CA CYS A 590 -23.79 -2.70 -13.48
C CYS A 590 -25.08 -3.17 -12.78
N VAL A 591 -24.96 -3.78 -11.60
CA VAL A 591 -26.11 -4.26 -10.83
C VAL A 591 -26.98 -3.09 -10.37
N ARG A 592 -26.39 -2.06 -9.77
CA ARG A 592 -27.13 -0.91 -9.20
C ARG A 592 -27.89 -0.10 -10.24
N ASN A 593 -27.33 0.03 -11.45
CA ASN A 593 -27.94 0.81 -12.53
C ASN A 593 -28.69 -0.08 -13.54
N ASN A 594 -28.90 -1.37 -13.24
CA ASN A 594 -29.58 -2.34 -14.11
C ASN A 594 -28.97 -2.42 -15.52
N VAL A 595 -27.65 -2.30 -15.63
CA VAL A 595 -26.91 -2.47 -16.89
C VAL A 595 -26.65 -3.97 -17.10
N PRO A 596 -27.27 -4.61 -18.11
CA PRO A 596 -27.06 -6.01 -18.38
C PRO A 596 -25.60 -6.30 -18.73
N PHE A 597 -25.09 -7.41 -18.21
CA PHE A 597 -23.76 -7.89 -18.53
C PHE A 597 -23.76 -9.37 -18.91
N CYS A 598 -22.79 -9.78 -19.74
CA CYS A 598 -22.57 -11.18 -20.06
C CYS A 598 -21.09 -11.53 -19.92
N LEU A 599 -20.79 -12.53 -19.09
CA LEU A 599 -19.45 -13.05 -18.86
C LEU A 599 -19.29 -14.36 -19.63
N ALA A 600 -18.62 -14.32 -20.79
CA ALA A 600 -18.33 -15.51 -21.57
C ALA A 600 -17.15 -16.28 -20.97
N GLY A 601 -17.32 -17.58 -20.77
CA GLY A 601 -16.30 -18.46 -20.22
C GLY A 601 -15.09 -18.64 -21.15
N SER A 602 -13.99 -19.12 -20.58
CA SER A 602 -12.72 -19.38 -21.24
C SER A 602 -12.01 -20.57 -20.60
N ILE A 603 -11.10 -21.19 -21.34
CA ILE A 603 -10.32 -22.34 -20.84
C ILE A 603 -9.37 -21.97 -19.68
N ARG A 604 -9.09 -20.67 -19.49
CA ARG A 604 -8.19 -20.18 -18.44
C ARG A 604 -8.90 -19.79 -17.14
N ASP A 605 -10.22 -19.95 -17.05
CA ASP A 605 -10.98 -19.37 -15.95
C ASP A 605 -10.78 -20.10 -14.62
N ASP A 606 -10.42 -19.33 -13.58
CA ASP A 606 -10.41 -19.77 -12.19
C ASP A 606 -11.78 -19.59 -11.54
N GLY A 607 -12.21 -20.57 -10.75
CA GLY A 607 -13.58 -20.66 -10.21
C GLY A 607 -14.45 -21.59 -11.05
N PRO A 608 -15.20 -21.08 -12.06
CA PRO A 608 -15.46 -19.68 -12.38
C PRO A 608 -16.45 -19.01 -11.41
N LEU A 609 -16.71 -17.71 -11.58
CA LEU A 609 -17.87 -17.05 -10.98
C LEU A 609 -19.18 -17.71 -11.44
N PRO A 610 -20.23 -17.74 -10.61
CA PRO A 610 -21.53 -18.33 -10.97
C PRO A 610 -22.16 -17.70 -12.22
N ASP A 611 -21.94 -16.40 -12.42
CA ASP A 611 -22.44 -15.62 -13.56
C ASP A 611 -21.76 -15.96 -14.90
N THR A 612 -20.63 -16.68 -14.88
CA THR A 612 -19.85 -16.98 -16.08
C THR A 612 -20.50 -18.09 -16.91
N LEU A 613 -20.86 -17.78 -18.16
CA LEU A 613 -21.43 -18.72 -19.12
C LEU A 613 -20.34 -19.62 -19.73
N MET A 614 -20.18 -20.81 -19.16
CA MET A 614 -19.23 -21.82 -19.64
C MET A 614 -19.68 -22.53 -20.92
N ASP A 615 -20.97 -22.50 -21.23
CA ASP A 615 -21.51 -22.95 -22.53
C ASP A 615 -21.31 -21.82 -23.55
N LEU A 616 -20.26 -21.95 -24.36
CA LEU A 616 -19.87 -20.91 -25.33
C LEU A 616 -20.91 -20.68 -26.42
N VAL A 617 -21.77 -21.67 -26.73
CA VAL A 617 -22.85 -21.50 -27.69
C VAL A 617 -23.89 -20.55 -27.11
N LYS A 618 -24.25 -20.74 -25.83
CA LYS A 618 -25.15 -19.82 -25.12
C LYS A 618 -24.52 -18.44 -24.91
N ALA A 619 -23.22 -18.39 -24.60
CA ALA A 619 -22.51 -17.13 -24.45
C ALA A 619 -22.53 -16.30 -25.75
N GLN A 620 -22.32 -16.93 -26.90
CA GLN A 620 -22.42 -16.26 -28.21
C GLN A 620 -23.85 -15.80 -28.52
N GLN A 621 -24.86 -16.62 -28.22
CA GLN A 621 -26.28 -16.23 -28.38
C GLN A 621 -26.63 -15.02 -27.52
N GLU A 622 -26.17 -15.00 -26.26
CA GLU A 622 -26.43 -13.90 -25.34
C GLU A 622 -25.67 -12.62 -25.75
N TYR A 623 -24.42 -12.75 -26.19
CA TYR A 623 -23.68 -11.64 -26.79
C TYR A 623 -24.43 -11.04 -27.99
N ALA A 624 -24.86 -11.88 -28.93
CA ALA A 624 -25.59 -11.43 -30.12
C ALA A 624 -26.88 -10.68 -29.73
N ARG A 625 -27.67 -11.25 -28.80
CA ARG A 625 -28.90 -10.62 -28.27
C ARG A 625 -28.61 -9.27 -27.63
N LEU A 626 -27.56 -9.17 -26.82
CA LEU A 626 -27.16 -7.94 -26.15
C LEU A 626 -26.57 -6.89 -27.10
N LEU A 627 -26.07 -7.29 -28.27
CA LEU A 627 -25.56 -6.39 -29.31
C LEU A 627 -26.66 -5.76 -30.18
N GLU A 628 -27.88 -6.32 -30.19
CA GLU A 628 -28.98 -5.81 -31.02
C GLU A 628 -29.27 -4.33 -30.72
N GLY A 629 -29.33 -3.51 -31.77
CA GLY A 629 -29.60 -2.08 -31.68
C GLY A 629 -28.47 -1.23 -31.10
N ALA A 630 -27.23 -1.74 -31.02
CA ALA A 630 -26.08 -0.94 -30.62
C ALA A 630 -25.79 0.18 -31.64
N ASP A 631 -25.64 1.42 -31.17
CA ASP A 631 -25.16 2.56 -31.96
C ASP A 631 -23.63 2.61 -32.00
N MET A 632 -23.00 2.25 -30.87
CA MET A 632 -21.56 2.27 -30.68
C MET A 632 -21.10 1.10 -29.81
N ILE A 633 -19.94 0.54 -30.15
CA ILE A 633 -19.27 -0.49 -29.37
C ILE A 633 -17.86 -0.01 -29.01
N LEU A 634 -17.59 0.07 -27.72
CA LEU A 634 -16.28 0.41 -27.17
C LEU A 634 -15.55 -0.85 -26.72
N MET A 635 -14.46 -1.18 -27.42
CA MET A 635 -13.62 -2.34 -27.23
C MET A 635 -12.36 -1.98 -26.46
N LEU A 636 -12.27 -2.43 -25.21
CA LEU A 636 -11.26 -2.03 -24.23
C LEU A 636 -10.32 -3.21 -23.88
N SER A 637 -9.16 -3.26 -24.54
CA SER A 637 -8.05 -4.18 -24.28
C SER A 637 -8.45 -5.65 -24.09
N THR A 638 -9.24 -6.18 -25.03
CA THR A 638 -9.75 -7.56 -24.96
C THR A 638 -9.81 -8.24 -26.32
N MET A 639 -8.66 -8.68 -26.82
CA MET A 639 -8.55 -9.27 -28.17
C MET A 639 -9.61 -10.33 -28.49
N LEU A 640 -9.81 -11.33 -27.61
CA LEU A 640 -10.73 -12.44 -27.88
C LEU A 640 -12.19 -11.97 -27.96
N HIS A 641 -12.64 -11.20 -26.96
CA HIS A 641 -14.03 -10.74 -26.89
C HIS A 641 -14.32 -9.68 -27.96
N SER A 642 -13.39 -8.75 -28.19
CA SER A 642 -13.52 -7.73 -29.24
C SER A 642 -13.64 -8.36 -30.64
N ILE A 643 -12.85 -9.40 -30.94
CA ILE A 643 -12.97 -10.14 -32.21
C ILE A 643 -14.32 -10.85 -32.32
N GLY A 644 -14.76 -11.50 -31.24
CA GLY A 644 -16.08 -12.16 -31.19
C GLY A 644 -17.21 -11.18 -31.47
N VAL A 645 -17.19 -10.03 -30.80
CA VAL A 645 -18.18 -8.96 -30.95
C VAL A 645 -18.15 -8.36 -32.35
N GLY A 646 -16.95 -8.06 -32.87
CA GLY A 646 -16.80 -7.57 -34.25
C GLY A 646 -17.43 -8.51 -35.29
N ASN A 647 -17.34 -9.83 -35.11
CA ASN A 647 -17.96 -10.79 -36.02
C ASN A 647 -19.49 -10.84 -35.95
N MET A 648 -20.06 -10.47 -34.80
CA MET A 648 -21.51 -10.48 -34.56
C MET A 648 -22.17 -9.13 -34.87
N THR A 649 -21.38 -8.11 -35.19
CA THR A 649 -21.87 -6.74 -35.37
C THR A 649 -22.12 -6.42 -36.84
N PRO A 650 -23.32 -5.93 -37.23
CA PRO A 650 -23.58 -5.50 -38.59
C PRO A 650 -22.86 -4.18 -38.94
N ALA A 651 -22.77 -3.85 -40.23
CA ALA A 651 -22.29 -2.54 -40.66
C ALA A 651 -23.24 -1.41 -40.21
N GLY A 652 -22.68 -0.20 -40.02
CA GLY A 652 -23.44 0.97 -39.52
C GLY A 652 -23.43 1.14 -38.00
N VAL A 653 -22.76 0.23 -37.28
CA VAL A 653 -22.45 0.37 -35.86
C VAL A 653 -21.04 0.92 -35.73
N LYS A 654 -20.88 1.98 -34.95
CA LYS A 654 -19.57 2.59 -34.75
C LYS A 654 -18.70 1.74 -33.83
N LEU A 655 -17.50 1.39 -34.28
CA LEU A 655 -16.57 0.56 -33.52
C LEU A 655 -15.38 1.38 -33.05
N VAL A 656 -15.11 1.38 -31.75
CA VAL A 656 -13.94 2.01 -31.16
C VAL A 656 -13.08 0.94 -30.50
N CYS A 657 -11.87 0.72 -31.00
CA CYS A 657 -10.94 -0.26 -30.46
C CYS A 657 -9.76 0.43 -29.79
N VAL A 658 -9.55 0.13 -28.51
CA VAL A 658 -8.44 0.62 -27.69
C VAL A 658 -7.65 -0.58 -27.18
N ASP A 659 -6.39 -0.68 -27.58
CA ASP A 659 -5.48 -1.71 -27.10
C ASP A 659 -4.04 -1.19 -27.20
N ILE A 660 -3.18 -1.55 -26.24
CA ILE A 660 -1.77 -1.18 -26.29
C ILE A 660 -1.03 -1.92 -27.41
N ASN A 661 -1.54 -3.08 -27.82
CA ASN A 661 -0.97 -3.87 -28.90
C ASN A 661 -1.56 -3.45 -30.26
N PRO A 662 -0.75 -2.84 -31.16
CA PRO A 662 -1.23 -2.38 -32.45
C PRO A 662 -1.80 -3.52 -33.31
N ALA A 663 -1.31 -4.77 -33.15
CA ALA A 663 -1.80 -5.91 -33.92
C ALA A 663 -3.27 -6.24 -33.63
N VAL A 664 -3.76 -6.00 -32.41
CA VAL A 664 -5.16 -6.19 -32.05
C VAL A 664 -6.02 -5.12 -32.72
N VAL A 665 -5.58 -3.87 -32.63
CA VAL A 665 -6.25 -2.71 -33.23
C VAL A 665 -6.36 -2.85 -34.75
N THR A 666 -5.27 -3.23 -35.43
CA THR A 666 -5.26 -3.46 -36.88
C THR A 666 -6.21 -4.59 -37.27
N LYS A 667 -6.19 -5.72 -36.55
CA LYS A 667 -7.08 -6.87 -36.83
C LYS A 667 -8.57 -6.54 -36.74
N LEU A 668 -8.95 -5.58 -35.91
CA LEU A 668 -10.34 -5.16 -35.74
C LEU A 668 -10.72 -4.08 -36.74
N SER A 669 -9.79 -3.18 -37.07
CA SER A 669 -9.99 -2.14 -38.09
C SER A 669 -10.12 -2.73 -39.51
N ASP A 670 -9.41 -3.84 -39.78
CA ASP A 670 -9.40 -4.49 -41.11
C ASP A 670 -10.67 -5.31 -41.42
N ARG A 671 -11.58 -5.51 -40.45
CA ARG A 671 -12.78 -6.38 -40.61
C ARG A 671 -13.98 -5.69 -41.28
N GLY A 672 -13.73 -4.69 -42.13
CA GLY A 672 -14.71 -4.22 -43.12
C GLY A 672 -15.80 -3.28 -42.60
N SER A 673 -15.71 -2.79 -41.37
CA SER A 673 -16.54 -1.69 -40.89
C SER A 673 -15.95 -0.36 -41.33
N VAL A 674 -16.63 0.31 -42.27
CA VAL A 674 -16.32 1.66 -42.78
C VAL A 674 -16.27 2.70 -41.64
N GLU A 675 -16.74 2.35 -40.44
CA GLU A 675 -16.91 3.21 -39.26
C GLU A 675 -16.08 2.75 -38.04
N SER A 676 -14.89 2.17 -38.25
CA SER A 676 -13.99 1.76 -37.16
C SER A 676 -12.92 2.82 -36.83
N VAL A 677 -12.70 3.04 -35.53
CA VAL A 677 -11.65 3.91 -34.99
C VAL A 677 -10.74 3.08 -34.09
N GLY A 678 -9.45 3.02 -34.44
CA GLY A 678 -8.43 2.33 -33.66
C GLY A 678 -7.53 3.29 -32.90
N VAL A 679 -7.29 3.02 -31.62
CA VAL A 679 -6.41 3.80 -30.74
C VAL A 679 -5.41 2.85 -30.08
N VAL A 680 -4.12 3.10 -30.32
CA VAL A 680 -3.04 2.32 -29.72
C VAL A 680 -2.52 3.10 -28.50
N THR A 681 -2.97 2.73 -27.31
CA THR A 681 -2.62 3.43 -26.05
C THR A 681 -2.94 2.59 -24.82
N ASP A 682 -2.52 3.06 -23.65
CA ASP A 682 -2.94 2.51 -22.37
C ASP A 682 -4.44 2.76 -22.14
N VAL A 683 -5.18 1.70 -21.82
CA VAL A 683 -6.64 1.77 -21.71
C VAL A 683 -7.11 2.51 -20.46
N GLY A 684 -6.32 2.50 -19.38
CA GLY A 684 -6.59 3.29 -18.17
C GLY A 684 -6.47 4.78 -18.46
N LEU A 685 -5.38 5.17 -19.13
CA LEU A 685 -5.16 6.55 -19.57
C LEU A 685 -6.26 7.03 -20.54
N PHE A 686 -6.64 6.17 -21.50
CA PHE A 686 -7.74 6.47 -22.41
C PHE A 686 -9.06 6.74 -21.67
N LEU A 687 -9.40 5.90 -20.68
CA LEU A 687 -10.60 6.08 -19.87
C LEU A 687 -10.52 7.31 -18.96
N SER A 688 -9.35 7.64 -18.44
CA SER A 688 -9.09 8.86 -17.66
C SER A 688 -9.41 10.11 -18.50
N PHE A 689 -8.80 10.23 -19.68
CA PHE A 689 -9.08 11.35 -20.58
C PHE A 689 -10.54 11.39 -21.05
N MET A 690 -11.17 10.23 -21.23
CA MET A 690 -12.59 10.15 -21.62
C MET A 690 -13.49 10.75 -20.55
N VAL A 691 -13.29 10.40 -19.28
CA VAL A 691 -14.05 10.94 -18.15
C VAL A 691 -13.84 12.45 -18.04
N ASP A 692 -12.58 12.91 -18.05
CA ASP A 692 -12.26 14.34 -17.95
C ASP A 692 -12.91 15.16 -19.08
N GLN A 693 -12.94 14.60 -20.30
CA GLN A 693 -13.52 15.27 -21.44
C GLN A 693 -15.06 15.30 -21.39
N LEU A 694 -15.70 14.21 -20.94
CA LEU A 694 -17.16 14.19 -20.71
C LEU A 694 -17.58 15.19 -19.62
N GLU A 695 -16.74 15.39 -18.60
CA GLU A 695 -16.95 16.39 -17.54
C GLU A 695 -16.87 17.83 -18.08
N LYS A 696 -15.88 18.12 -18.93
CA LYS A 696 -15.81 19.44 -19.62
C LYS A 696 -17.03 19.69 -20.50
N LEU A 697 -17.54 18.65 -21.16
CA LEU A 697 -18.73 18.74 -22.00
C LEU A 697 -20.02 18.94 -21.19
N SER A 698 -20.11 18.44 -19.96
CA SER A 698 -21.29 18.65 -19.09
C SER A 698 -21.30 20.07 -18.47
N LEU A 699 -20.14 20.59 -18.07
CA LEU A 699 -20.00 21.94 -17.52
C LEU A 699 -20.34 23.05 -18.53
N SER A 700 -20.02 22.85 -19.82
CA SER A 700 -20.27 23.83 -20.89
C SER A 700 -21.75 24.02 -21.26
N VAL A 701 -22.67 23.23 -20.72
CA VAL A 701 -24.13 23.36 -20.94
C VAL A 701 -24.86 23.97 -19.73
N SER A 702 -24.14 24.25 -18.64
CA SER A 702 -24.71 24.82 -17.41
C SER A 702 -24.62 26.35 -17.34
N VAL A 703 -24.34 27.03 -18.47
CA VAL A 703 -24.24 28.50 -18.60
C VAL A 703 -25.32 29.04 -19.52
#